data_AF-A0A2R6PQR7-F1
#
_entry.id   AF-A0A2R6PQR7-F1
#
_cell.length_a   1.000
_cell.length_b   1.000
_cell.length_c   1.000
_cell.angle_alpha   90.00
_cell.angle_beta   90.00
_cell.angle_gamma   90.00
#
_symmetry.space_group_name_H-M   'P 1'
#
loop_
_entity.id
_entity.type
_entity.pdbx_description
1 polymer ?
#
loop_
_entity_poly.entity_id
_entity_poly.type
_entity_poly.pdbx_seq_one_letter_code
_entity_poly.pdbx_strand_id
1 'polypeptide(L)'
;MDTGGSSESPIETKKSKSKTPRKPKDSLLKQKSPAEFFAENKNIAGFDNPGKSLYTTVRELVENALDSTESISELPVLEITIEEIGKSKFNSMIGLIDRERVDEALYDDFETAKAREKRLAKEARNQEIQAKNAALGKKAKEPAAPKAMRGRGETSFYRVTCKDNGRGMPHDDIPNMFGRVLSGTKYGLKQTRGKFGLGAKMALIWSKMSTGLPIEISSSMKGQNYISLCRLDIDIHRNIPHIHIHEKRDNKERWHGAEIHVVIEGNWTTYRSKILHYMRQMAVITPYAQFLFKFVSDASDKNVTIRFARRTDIMPPVPPETKYHPSAVDLLLIKRLIAETSKQNLLQFLQHEFVNIGKSYAERLIGEMGPEFGPKMPVKSLTSQQIVRIHQLFRQAKFDDPSGNCLSPAGEYNLRLGIIKELHPDMVATYSGSAQVFEGHPFIVEAGVSVGGKDVKQGLNIFRFANRIPLLFEQGADVVTRTALKRISWNNYKINQTQDKIGVFVSIVSTKIPFKGTGKEYIGDDISEIASAVKTSIQQCCVQLKSKIMRKIQAREQQERKRNLNKYIPDATGAIYNVLKEMALTHASKRKRYKDEDAELLKKVSARLITKDTLAEKLAQHVEQVDYEMALEYATQSGVKEEPKEAIYIQSLEADKNQFIDFRSPIFVFRLFQ
;
A
#
# COMPACT_ATOMS: atom_id res chain seq x y z
N MET A 1 -3.87 -35.36 110.73
CA MET A 1 -3.56 -33.99 110.30
C MET A 1 -4.26 -33.74 108.98
N ASP A 2 -5.57 -33.46 109.06
CA ASP A 2 -6.26 -32.24 108.61
C ASP A 2 -5.74 -31.57 107.32
N THR A 3 -6.55 -31.24 106.32
CA THR A 3 -8.01 -31.22 106.15
C THR A 3 -8.33 -31.15 104.65
N GLY A 4 -9.61 -31.34 104.30
CA GLY A 4 -10.17 -31.40 102.93
C GLY A 4 -10.00 -30.09 102.11
N GLY A 5 -10.35 -30.02 100.82
CA GLY A 5 -11.31 -30.81 100.07
C GLY A 5 -11.45 -30.30 98.62
N SER A 6 -12.27 -31.04 97.88
CA SER A 6 -12.59 -31.01 96.46
C SER A 6 -13.06 -29.69 95.84
N SER A 7 -12.74 -29.48 94.55
CA SER A 7 -13.72 -29.04 93.55
C SER A 7 -13.27 -29.37 92.12
N GLU A 8 -14.10 -30.13 91.40
CA GLU A 8 -14.00 -30.39 89.97
C GLU A 8 -14.42 -29.18 89.13
N SER A 9 -13.74 -28.93 88.01
CA SER A 9 -14.29 -28.25 86.83
C SER A 9 -13.41 -28.58 85.60
N PRO A 10 -13.98 -28.61 84.38
CA PRO A 10 -13.68 -29.64 83.39
C PRO A 10 -12.46 -29.34 82.49
N ILE A 11 -11.83 -30.43 82.08
CA ILE A 11 -10.73 -30.52 81.11
C ILE A 11 -11.24 -30.14 79.72
N GLU A 12 -10.90 -28.93 79.24
CA GLU A 12 -10.86 -28.65 77.81
C GLU A 12 -9.44 -28.92 77.26
N THR A 13 -9.34 -29.98 76.48
CA THR A 13 -8.12 -30.43 75.80
C THR A 13 -7.69 -29.40 74.75
N LYS A 14 -6.50 -28.83 74.94
CA LYS A 14 -5.76 -28.06 73.92
C LYS A 14 -5.55 -28.95 72.69
N LYS A 15 -6.37 -28.75 71.64
CA LYS A 15 -6.10 -29.31 70.31
C LYS A 15 -4.78 -28.75 69.78
N SER A 16 -3.82 -29.65 69.65
CA SER A 16 -2.56 -29.46 68.93
C SER A 16 -2.85 -28.95 67.52
N LYS A 17 -2.29 -27.79 67.16
CA LYS A 17 -2.28 -27.32 65.77
C LYS A 17 -1.45 -28.29 64.94
N SER A 18 -2.13 -29.17 64.21
CA SER A 18 -1.56 -29.99 63.14
C SER A 18 -0.83 -29.08 62.16
N LYS A 19 0.50 -29.23 62.06
CA LYS A 19 1.30 -28.63 61.00
C LYS A 19 0.87 -29.25 59.66
N THR A 20 -0.03 -28.59 58.96
CA THR A 20 -0.25 -28.83 57.52
C THR A 20 1.09 -28.67 56.79
N PRO A 21 1.48 -29.60 55.89
CA PRO A 21 2.69 -29.44 55.11
C PRO A 21 2.55 -28.17 54.27
N ARG A 22 3.48 -27.22 54.44
CA ARG A 22 3.55 -26.05 53.56
C ARG A 22 3.82 -26.57 52.15
N LYS A 23 2.83 -26.44 51.25
CA LYS A 23 3.05 -26.54 49.80
C LYS A 23 4.28 -25.69 49.46
N PRO A 24 5.23 -26.19 48.65
CA PRO A 24 6.36 -25.38 48.22
C PRO A 24 5.81 -24.10 47.62
N LYS A 25 6.34 -22.95 48.05
CA LYS A 25 5.96 -21.64 47.51
C LYS A 25 6.10 -21.73 45.99
N ASP A 26 4.99 -21.61 45.28
CA ASP A 26 5.01 -21.47 43.82
C ASP A 26 6.03 -20.39 43.49
N SER A 27 6.99 -20.75 42.63
CA SER A 27 7.93 -19.81 42.04
C SER A 27 7.18 -18.56 41.59
N LEU A 28 7.55 -17.39 42.11
CA LEU A 28 6.98 -16.10 41.70
C LEU A 28 7.28 -15.78 40.22
N LEU A 29 8.18 -16.54 39.58
CA LEU A 29 8.50 -16.40 38.17
C LEU A 29 7.39 -17.02 37.31
N LYS A 30 6.62 -16.17 36.62
CA LYS A 30 5.65 -16.56 35.62
C LYS A 30 6.25 -16.43 34.21
N GLN A 31 6.15 -17.47 33.41
CA GLN A 31 6.50 -17.45 31.99
C GLN A 31 5.22 -17.24 31.17
N LYS A 32 5.32 -16.48 30.08
CA LYS A 32 4.22 -16.25 29.14
C LYS A 32 4.52 -16.88 27.80
N SER A 33 3.50 -17.43 27.17
CA SER A 33 3.61 -17.94 25.80
C SER A 33 3.73 -16.77 24.80
N PRO A 34 4.24 -16.99 23.58
CA PRO A 34 4.19 -15.99 22.52
C PRO A 34 2.77 -15.50 22.23
N ALA A 35 1.79 -16.40 22.20
CA ALA A 35 0.39 -16.04 21.96
C ALA A 35 -0.17 -15.17 23.09
N GLU A 36 0.18 -15.46 24.34
CA GLU A 36 -0.20 -14.68 25.52
C GLU A 36 0.43 -13.28 25.49
N PHE A 37 1.71 -13.18 25.14
CA PHE A 37 2.38 -11.89 24.98
C PHE A 37 1.66 -11.01 23.96
N PHE A 38 1.29 -11.54 22.80
CA PHE A 38 0.59 -10.78 21.76
C PHE A 38 -0.88 -10.50 22.09
N ALA A 39 -1.55 -11.38 22.83
CA ALA A 39 -2.90 -11.16 23.34
C ALA A 39 -2.95 -9.97 24.31
N GLU A 40 -1.91 -9.76 25.12
CA GLU A 40 -1.80 -8.62 26.03
C GLU A 40 -1.29 -7.34 25.33
N ASN A 41 -0.37 -7.47 24.37
CA ASN A 41 0.29 -6.36 23.70
C ASN A 41 -0.25 -6.13 22.28
N LYS A 42 -1.57 -5.94 22.18
CA LYS A 42 -2.32 -5.86 20.90
C LYS A 42 -1.89 -4.70 20.00
N ASN A 43 -1.42 -3.62 20.60
CA ASN A 43 -0.91 -2.43 19.92
C ASN A 43 0.32 -2.73 19.05
N ILE A 44 1.18 -3.66 19.46
CA ILE A 44 2.41 -4.04 18.73
C ILE A 44 2.05 -4.56 17.32
N ALA A 45 0.97 -5.33 17.23
CA ALA A 45 0.49 -5.94 15.99
C ALA A 45 -0.55 -5.09 15.24
N GLY A 46 -0.86 -3.87 15.70
CA GLY A 46 -1.83 -3.00 15.03
C GLY A 46 -3.30 -3.34 15.30
N PHE A 47 -3.59 -4.07 16.39
CA PHE A 47 -4.93 -4.39 16.88
C PHE A 47 -5.30 -3.53 18.11
N ASP A 48 -4.96 -2.24 18.05
CA ASP A 48 -5.13 -1.29 19.17
C ASP A 48 -6.59 -0.85 19.38
N ASN A 49 -7.36 -0.73 18.29
CA ASN A 49 -8.76 -0.34 18.30
C ASN A 49 -9.57 -1.19 17.30
N PRO A 50 -10.89 -1.36 17.50
CA PRO A 50 -11.73 -2.19 16.63
C PRO A 50 -11.65 -1.81 15.14
N GLY A 51 -11.63 -0.51 14.83
CA GLY A 51 -11.55 -0.03 13.46
C GLY A 51 -10.23 -0.37 12.76
N LYS A 52 -9.10 -0.17 13.44
CA LYS A 52 -7.78 -0.55 12.93
C LYS A 52 -7.63 -2.07 12.85
N SER A 53 -8.22 -2.81 13.79
CA SER A 53 -8.23 -4.28 13.77
C SER A 53 -8.91 -4.83 12.50
N LEU A 54 -10.02 -4.22 12.08
CA LEU A 54 -10.69 -4.55 10.83
C LEU A 54 -9.78 -4.29 9.61
N TYR A 55 -9.15 -3.10 9.57
CA TYR A 55 -8.19 -2.76 8.52
C TYR A 55 -7.00 -3.72 8.46
N THR A 56 -6.36 -3.97 9.60
CA THR A 56 -5.17 -4.82 9.71
C THR A 56 -5.50 -6.26 9.30
N THR A 57 -6.68 -6.76 9.66
CA THR A 57 -7.14 -8.10 9.23
C THR A 57 -7.27 -8.19 7.72
N VAL A 58 -7.93 -7.22 7.08
CA VAL A 58 -8.05 -7.18 5.61
C VAL A 58 -6.66 -7.12 4.96
N ARG A 59 -5.80 -6.24 5.45
CA ARG A 59 -4.42 -6.08 4.96
C ARG A 59 -3.64 -7.40 5.02
N GLU A 60 -3.61 -8.05 6.18
CA GLU A 60 -2.82 -9.27 6.39
C GLU A 60 -3.35 -10.45 5.54
N LEU A 61 -4.67 -10.56 5.33
CA LEU A 61 -5.23 -11.57 4.45
C LEU A 61 -4.88 -11.32 2.98
N VAL A 62 -5.04 -10.08 2.51
CA VAL A 62 -4.70 -9.69 1.12
C VAL A 62 -3.21 -9.87 0.83
N GLU A 63 -2.32 -9.48 1.74
CA GLU A 63 -0.88 -9.65 1.57
C GLU A 63 -0.48 -11.13 1.46
N ASN A 64 -1.08 -12.00 2.28
CA ASN A 64 -0.80 -13.45 2.23
C ASN A 64 -1.37 -14.10 0.97
N ALA A 65 -2.57 -13.70 0.54
CA ALA A 65 -3.17 -14.16 -0.70
C ALA A 65 -2.30 -13.79 -1.93
N LEU A 66 -1.81 -12.55 -2.01
CA LEU A 66 -0.92 -12.11 -3.09
C LEU A 66 0.42 -12.85 -3.07
N ASP A 67 1.05 -13.02 -1.89
CA ASP A 67 2.27 -13.80 -1.77
C ASP A 67 2.05 -15.26 -2.21
N SER A 68 0.88 -15.84 -1.91
CA SER A 68 0.50 -17.21 -2.29
C SER A 68 0.37 -17.36 -3.80
N THR A 69 -0.36 -16.47 -4.48
CA THR A 69 -0.54 -16.50 -5.94
C THR A 69 0.76 -16.23 -6.69
N GLU A 70 1.52 -15.23 -6.26
CA GLU A 70 2.77 -14.87 -6.93
C GLU A 70 3.84 -15.96 -6.76
N SER A 71 3.83 -16.70 -5.65
CA SER A 71 4.80 -17.77 -5.41
C SER A 71 4.74 -18.91 -6.44
N ILE A 72 3.59 -19.10 -7.09
CA ILE A 72 3.37 -20.08 -8.15
C ILE A 72 3.30 -19.44 -9.54
N SER A 73 3.68 -18.16 -9.64
CA SER A 73 3.63 -17.38 -10.89
C SER A 73 2.24 -17.32 -11.53
N GLU A 74 1.17 -17.42 -10.73
CA GLU A 74 -0.19 -17.27 -11.22
C GLU A 74 -0.71 -15.86 -11.00
N LEU A 75 -1.48 -15.38 -11.98
CA LEU A 75 -2.00 -14.02 -11.95
C LEU A 75 -3.09 -13.88 -10.87
N PRO A 76 -2.95 -12.98 -9.88
CA PRO A 76 -3.80 -12.99 -8.69
C PRO A 76 -5.25 -12.60 -8.99
N VAL A 77 -6.19 -13.37 -8.46
CA VAL A 77 -7.63 -13.10 -8.44
C VAL A 77 -8.10 -13.27 -7.00
N LEU A 78 -8.39 -12.13 -6.35
CA LEU A 78 -8.77 -12.10 -4.93
C LEU A 78 -10.18 -11.57 -4.77
N GLU A 79 -10.97 -12.24 -3.95
CA GLU A 79 -12.28 -11.79 -3.48
C GLU A 79 -12.21 -11.48 -1.99
N ILE A 80 -12.56 -10.24 -1.63
CA ILE A 80 -12.56 -9.75 -0.25
C ILE A 80 -13.99 -9.33 0.08
N THR A 81 -14.59 -10.00 1.05
CA THR A 81 -15.95 -9.69 1.52
C THR A 81 -15.92 -9.32 3.00
N ILE A 82 -16.52 -8.18 3.34
CA ILE A 82 -16.76 -7.75 4.71
C ILE A 82 -18.27 -7.75 4.94
N GLU A 83 -18.75 -8.68 5.75
CA GLU A 83 -20.16 -8.79 6.12
C GLU A 83 -20.37 -8.21 7.51
N GLU A 84 -21.28 -7.25 7.66
CA GLU A 84 -21.74 -6.74 8.95
C GLU A 84 -22.65 -7.77 9.63
N ILE A 85 -22.39 -8.01 10.90
CA ILE A 85 -23.14 -8.99 11.70
C ILE A 85 -23.90 -8.22 12.78
N GLY A 86 -25.22 -8.19 12.67
CA GLY A 86 -26.10 -7.64 13.70
C GLY A 86 -26.00 -8.40 15.03
N LYS A 87 -26.32 -7.72 16.13
CA LYS A 87 -26.17 -8.26 17.49
C LYS A 87 -26.91 -9.58 17.73
N SER A 88 -28.15 -9.71 17.23
CA SER A 88 -28.94 -10.94 17.40
C SER A 88 -28.34 -12.13 16.62
N LYS A 89 -27.88 -11.89 15.38
CA LYS A 89 -27.13 -12.88 14.57
C LYS A 89 -25.83 -13.28 15.25
N PHE A 90 -25.12 -12.31 15.84
CA PHE A 90 -23.92 -12.55 16.62
C PHE A 90 -24.20 -13.43 17.85
N ASN A 91 -25.17 -13.06 18.67
CA ASN A 91 -25.57 -13.80 19.87
C ASN A 91 -25.97 -15.24 19.53
N SER A 92 -26.70 -15.43 18.42
CA SER A 92 -27.04 -16.76 17.91
C SER A 92 -25.80 -17.59 17.54
N MET A 93 -24.79 -16.99 16.88
CA MET A 93 -23.55 -17.69 16.52
C MET A 93 -22.72 -18.14 17.73
N ILE A 94 -22.77 -17.39 18.83
CA ILE A 94 -22.08 -17.75 20.09
C ILE A 94 -22.94 -18.60 21.03
N GLY A 95 -24.16 -18.97 20.61
CA GLY A 95 -25.08 -19.81 21.40
C GLY A 95 -25.78 -19.08 22.55
N LEU A 96 -25.86 -17.75 22.51
CA LEU A 96 -26.61 -16.96 23.48
C LEU A 96 -28.04 -16.69 23.00
N ILE A 97 -28.99 -16.77 23.93
CA ILE A 97 -30.38 -16.36 23.73
C ILE A 97 -30.51 -14.88 24.13
N ASP A 98 -31.09 -14.06 23.28
CA ASP A 98 -31.40 -12.66 23.60
C ASP A 98 -32.35 -12.62 24.81
N ARG A 99 -31.89 -12.04 25.93
CA ARG A 99 -32.70 -11.82 27.13
C ARG A 99 -32.94 -10.33 27.31
N GLU A 100 -34.17 -9.96 27.64
CA GLU A 100 -34.52 -8.60 28.02
C GLU A 100 -33.82 -8.22 29.34
N ARG A 101 -33.40 -6.96 29.44
CA ARG A 101 -32.76 -6.46 30.66
C ARG A 101 -33.82 -6.31 31.73
N VAL A 102 -33.67 -7.04 32.84
CA VAL A 102 -34.65 -7.06 33.94
C VAL A 102 -34.37 -5.97 34.98
N ASP A 103 -33.10 -5.62 35.20
CA ASP A 103 -32.68 -4.60 36.16
C ASP A 103 -31.94 -3.47 35.43
N GLU A 104 -32.64 -2.39 35.12
CA GLU A 104 -32.07 -1.23 34.44
C GLU A 104 -31.00 -0.52 35.28
N ALA A 105 -31.10 -0.56 36.62
CA ALA A 105 -30.19 0.11 37.53
C ALA A 105 -28.78 -0.49 37.54
N LEU A 106 -28.62 -1.76 37.13
CA LEU A 106 -27.33 -2.41 36.96
C LEU A 106 -26.53 -1.87 35.77
N TYR A 107 -27.22 -1.28 34.79
CA TYR A 107 -26.63 -0.76 33.54
C TYR A 107 -26.44 0.75 33.54
N ASP A 108 -26.86 1.43 34.60
CA ASP A 108 -26.50 2.81 34.86
C ASP A 108 -25.01 2.89 35.19
N ASP A 109 -24.29 3.82 34.54
CA ASP A 109 -22.90 4.09 34.87
C ASP A 109 -22.80 4.45 36.35
N PHE A 110 -21.83 3.88 37.08
CA PHE A 110 -21.60 4.19 38.49
C PHE A 110 -21.26 5.68 38.64
N GLU A 111 -22.28 6.49 38.95
CA GLU A 111 -22.15 7.93 39.11
C GLU A 111 -21.59 8.21 40.51
N THR A 112 -20.33 8.65 40.59
CA THR A 112 -19.78 9.13 41.86
C THR A 112 -20.67 10.24 42.44
N ALA A 113 -20.82 10.31 43.76
CA ALA A 113 -21.72 11.29 44.41
C ALA A 113 -21.49 12.74 43.93
N LYS A 114 -20.22 13.08 43.63
CA LYS A 114 -19.81 14.38 43.10
C LYS A 114 -20.24 14.62 41.64
N ALA A 115 -20.29 13.57 40.81
CA ALA A 115 -20.81 13.66 39.45
C ALA A 115 -22.34 13.84 39.45
N ARG A 116 -23.03 13.13 40.37
CA ARG A 116 -24.48 13.23 40.57
C ARG A 116 -24.89 14.62 41.01
N GLU A 117 -24.21 15.19 41.99
CA GLU A 117 -24.43 16.56 42.45
C GLU A 117 -24.23 17.58 41.33
N LYS A 118 -23.16 17.43 40.53
CA LYS A 118 -22.88 18.33 39.40
C LYS A 118 -23.92 18.22 38.29
N ARG A 119 -24.45 17.03 38.02
CA ARG A 119 -25.53 16.81 37.06
C ARG A 119 -26.84 17.43 37.54
N LEU A 120 -27.23 17.15 38.79
CA LEU A 120 -28.43 17.73 39.41
C LEU A 120 -28.36 19.26 39.45
N ALA A 121 -27.21 19.85 39.78
CA ALA A 121 -27.01 21.30 39.73
C ALA A 121 -27.15 21.87 38.31
N LYS A 122 -26.66 21.13 37.29
CA LYS A 122 -26.78 21.53 35.88
C LYS A 122 -28.22 21.41 35.37
N GLU A 123 -28.94 20.36 35.77
CA GLU A 123 -30.35 20.16 35.46
C GLU A 123 -31.22 21.21 36.13
N ALA A 124 -30.99 21.53 37.42
CA ALA A 124 -31.69 22.59 38.14
C ALA A 124 -31.45 23.96 37.49
N ARG A 125 -30.20 24.28 37.13
CA ARG A 125 -29.87 25.53 36.42
C ARG A 125 -30.52 25.60 35.03
N ASN A 126 -30.59 24.48 34.32
CA ASN A 126 -31.26 24.41 33.03
C ASN A 126 -32.78 24.58 33.17
N GLN A 127 -33.41 23.97 34.19
CA GLN A 127 -34.83 24.17 34.49
C GLN A 127 -35.14 25.61 34.88
N GLU A 128 -34.27 26.25 35.66
CA GLU A 128 -34.41 27.68 36.01
C GLU A 128 -34.32 28.57 34.77
N ILE A 129 -33.39 28.29 33.86
CA ILE A 129 -33.26 28.98 32.58
C ILE A 129 -34.50 28.72 31.69
N GLN A 130 -35.03 27.51 31.69
CA GLN A 130 -36.23 27.15 30.94
C GLN A 130 -37.48 27.84 31.50
N ALA A 131 -37.61 27.92 32.82
CA ALA A 131 -38.69 28.64 33.51
C ALA A 131 -38.61 30.16 33.26
N LYS A 132 -37.40 30.75 33.31
CA LYS A 132 -37.17 32.16 32.95
C LYS A 132 -37.49 32.43 31.48
N ASN A 133 -37.12 31.52 30.57
CA ASN A 133 -37.44 31.65 29.15
C ASN A 133 -38.95 31.49 28.87
N ALA A 134 -39.65 30.64 29.63
CA ALA A 134 -41.11 30.48 29.55
C ALA A 134 -41.84 31.72 30.08
N ALA A 135 -41.37 32.33 31.17
CA ALA A 135 -41.93 33.57 31.72
C ALA A 135 -41.72 34.79 30.79
N LEU A 136 -40.71 34.76 29.91
CA LEU A 136 -40.41 35.81 28.93
C LEU A 136 -41.11 35.61 27.56
N GLY A 137 -42.05 34.66 27.44
CA GLY A 137 -42.88 34.50 26.24
C GLY A 137 -42.12 34.03 24.98
N LYS A 138 -40.88 33.56 25.10
CA LYS A 138 -40.13 32.99 23.97
C LYS A 138 -40.59 31.55 23.73
N LYS A 139 -41.12 31.25 22.53
CA LYS A 139 -41.55 29.91 22.11
C LYS A 139 -40.45 28.87 22.41
N ALA A 140 -40.81 27.89 23.24
CA ALA A 140 -39.95 26.75 23.54
C ALA A 140 -39.70 25.92 22.26
N LYS A 141 -38.44 25.72 21.92
CA LYS A 141 -38.05 24.62 21.02
C LYS A 141 -38.37 23.33 21.74
N GLU A 142 -39.07 22.41 21.07
CA GLU A 142 -39.33 21.05 21.58
C GLU A 142 -38.05 20.46 22.17
N PRO A 143 -38.11 19.86 23.38
CA PRO A 143 -36.97 19.10 23.88
C PRO A 143 -36.77 17.93 22.93
N ALA A 144 -35.66 17.95 22.19
CA ALA A 144 -35.17 16.76 21.53
C ALA A 144 -35.15 15.63 22.57
N ALA A 145 -35.74 14.48 22.21
CA ALA A 145 -35.73 13.27 23.01
C ALA A 145 -34.37 13.11 23.71
N PRO A 146 -34.33 12.72 25.00
CA PRO A 146 -33.07 12.54 25.69
C PRO A 146 -32.22 11.64 24.81
N LYS A 147 -31.11 12.18 24.29
CA LYS A 147 -30.09 11.35 23.64
C LYS A 147 -29.78 10.31 24.68
N ALA A 148 -30.23 9.07 24.44
CA ALA A 148 -29.82 7.91 25.21
C ALA A 148 -28.32 8.09 25.45
N MET A 149 -27.98 8.27 26.73
CA MET A 149 -26.60 8.42 27.15
C MET A 149 -25.90 7.23 26.52
N ARG A 150 -24.93 7.50 25.62
CA ARG A 150 -24.20 6.46 24.90
C ARG A 150 -23.60 5.54 25.95
N GLY A 151 -24.28 4.43 26.26
CA GLY A 151 -23.65 3.28 26.89
C GLY A 151 -22.41 2.94 26.08
N ARG A 152 -21.39 2.37 26.73
CA ARG A 152 -20.16 1.85 26.07
C ARG A 152 -20.51 1.40 24.64
N GLY A 153 -20.01 2.14 23.65
CA GLY A 153 -20.59 2.17 22.29
C GLY A 153 -20.94 0.78 21.76
N GLU A 154 -22.10 0.65 21.11
CA GLU A 154 -22.55 -0.61 20.53
C GLU A 154 -21.43 -1.26 19.71
N THR A 155 -20.94 -2.40 20.20
CA THR A 155 -19.89 -3.17 19.55
C THR A 155 -20.47 -3.79 18.28
N SER A 156 -19.85 -3.49 17.14
CA SER A 156 -20.24 -4.03 15.85
C SER A 156 -19.29 -5.16 15.47
N PHE A 157 -19.85 -6.27 14.97
CA PHE A 157 -19.08 -7.45 14.56
C PHE A 157 -19.10 -7.56 13.05
N TYR A 158 -17.98 -8.01 12.48
CA TYR A 158 -17.82 -8.16 11.04
C TYR A 158 -17.18 -9.50 10.71
N ARG A 159 -17.67 -10.17 9.68
CA ARG A 159 -17.03 -11.34 9.09
C ARG A 159 -16.20 -10.87 7.90
N VAL A 160 -14.89 -11.03 8.00
CA VAL A 160 -13.95 -10.78 6.91
C VAL A 160 -13.65 -12.10 6.23
N THR A 161 -13.93 -12.15 4.92
CA THR A 161 -13.63 -13.30 4.06
C THR A 161 -12.61 -12.86 3.02
N CYS A 162 -11.55 -13.65 2.84
CA CYS A 162 -10.60 -13.48 1.76
C CYS A 162 -10.43 -14.81 1.03
N LYS A 163 -10.75 -14.82 -0.27
CA LYS A 163 -10.61 -15.97 -1.16
C LYS A 163 -9.61 -15.64 -2.26
N ASP A 164 -8.70 -16.56 -2.52
CA ASP A 164 -7.66 -16.44 -3.53
C ASP A 164 -7.59 -17.65 -4.47
N ASN A 165 -6.84 -17.50 -5.56
CA ASN A 165 -6.46 -18.56 -6.50
C ASN A 165 -4.99 -18.97 -6.33
N GLY A 166 -4.47 -18.93 -5.10
CA GLY A 166 -3.07 -19.16 -4.82
C GLY A 166 -2.67 -20.63 -4.79
N ARG A 167 -1.52 -20.91 -4.16
CA ARG A 167 -0.93 -22.26 -4.06
C ARG A 167 -1.72 -23.21 -3.16
N GLY A 168 -2.57 -22.67 -2.28
CA GLY A 168 -3.20 -23.39 -1.19
C GLY A 168 -2.22 -23.76 -0.07
N MET A 169 -2.67 -24.62 0.83
CA MET A 169 -1.95 -25.11 2.00
C MET A 169 -2.14 -26.62 2.15
N PRO A 170 -1.08 -27.37 2.52
CA PRO A 170 -1.18 -28.80 2.78
C PRO A 170 -2.14 -29.09 3.94
N HIS A 171 -2.94 -30.15 3.81
CA HIS A 171 -3.99 -30.50 4.77
C HIS A 171 -3.48 -30.54 6.21
N ASP A 172 -2.37 -31.26 6.45
CA ASP A 172 -1.84 -31.51 7.80
C ASP A 172 -1.13 -30.29 8.41
N ASP A 173 -0.70 -29.34 7.58
CA ASP A 173 0.03 -28.16 8.03
C ASP A 173 -0.90 -27.01 8.44
N ILE A 174 -2.14 -26.96 7.94
CA ILE A 174 -3.10 -25.86 8.19
C ILE A 174 -3.22 -25.53 9.69
N PRO A 175 -3.41 -26.50 10.62
CA PRO A 175 -3.54 -26.17 12.03
C PRO A 175 -2.31 -25.46 12.61
N ASN A 176 -1.11 -25.92 12.28
CA ASN A 176 0.14 -25.32 12.76
C ASN A 176 0.46 -23.99 12.07
N MET A 177 0.01 -23.81 10.83
CA MET A 177 0.19 -22.56 10.08
C MET A 177 -0.61 -21.39 10.66
N PHE A 178 -1.73 -21.63 11.36
CA PHE A 178 -2.57 -20.58 11.97
C PHE A 178 -2.58 -20.60 13.50
N GLY A 179 -2.68 -21.76 14.14
CA GLY A 179 -2.84 -21.88 15.59
C GLY A 179 -1.54 -21.93 16.41
N ARG A 180 -0.38 -21.77 15.78
CA ARG A 180 0.92 -21.66 16.49
C ARG A 180 1.62 -20.34 16.15
N VAL A 181 1.70 -19.44 17.12
CA VAL A 181 2.34 -18.13 16.94
C VAL A 181 3.85 -18.29 16.75
N LEU A 182 4.44 -17.47 15.88
CA LEU A 182 5.84 -17.56 15.43
C LEU A 182 6.18 -18.89 14.72
N SER A 183 5.21 -19.58 14.13
CA SER A 183 5.44 -20.54 13.05
C SER A 183 5.36 -19.83 11.69
N GLY A 184 5.93 -20.39 10.62
CA GLY A 184 5.79 -19.79 9.30
C GLY A 184 6.54 -20.55 8.22
N THR A 185 6.19 -20.28 6.97
CA THR A 185 6.88 -20.81 5.79
C THR A 185 7.84 -19.79 5.16
N LYS A 186 7.94 -18.59 5.76
CA LYS A 186 8.70 -17.44 5.25
C LYS A 186 10.05 -17.26 5.98
N TYR A 187 10.64 -18.35 6.50
CA TYR A 187 11.99 -18.31 7.04
C TYR A 187 13.01 -18.35 5.90
N GLY A 188 14.00 -17.47 5.93
CA GLY A 188 14.95 -17.26 4.85
C GLY A 188 15.17 -15.78 4.56
N LEU A 189 16.23 -15.45 3.83
CA LEU A 189 16.48 -14.08 3.37
C LEU A 189 15.94 -13.93 1.94
N LYS A 190 14.71 -13.43 1.85
CA LYS A 190 14.00 -13.19 0.58
C LYS A 190 13.11 -11.96 0.72
N GLN A 191 12.86 -11.25 -0.38
CA GLN A 191 11.85 -10.22 -0.40
C GLN A 191 10.46 -10.83 -0.21
N THR A 192 9.75 -10.38 0.83
CA THR A 192 8.37 -10.76 1.13
C THR A 192 7.59 -9.56 1.62
N ARG A 193 6.26 -9.57 1.45
CA ARG A 193 5.34 -8.58 2.04
C ARG A 193 5.35 -8.68 3.58
N GLY A 194 5.07 -9.87 4.11
CA GLY A 194 5.12 -10.16 5.55
C GLY A 194 6.29 -11.07 5.94
N LYS A 195 7.04 -10.72 7.00
CA LYS A 195 8.25 -11.46 7.45
C LYS A 195 8.02 -12.44 8.61
N PHE A 196 7.15 -12.12 9.57
CA PHE A 196 7.07 -12.85 10.85
C PHE A 196 6.04 -13.98 10.88
N GLY A 197 5.28 -14.18 9.80
CA GLY A 197 4.17 -15.14 9.78
C GLY A 197 3.11 -14.88 10.85
N LEU A 198 3.02 -13.65 11.37
CA LEU A 198 2.22 -13.31 12.55
C LEU A 198 0.81 -12.83 12.19
N GLY A 199 0.64 -12.16 11.05
CA GLY A 199 -0.58 -11.40 10.71
C GLY A 199 -1.90 -12.17 10.86
N ALA A 200 -2.07 -13.25 10.10
CA ALA A 200 -3.28 -14.07 10.16
C ALA A 200 -3.51 -14.69 11.56
N LYS A 201 -2.43 -14.98 12.30
CA LYS A 201 -2.49 -15.48 13.68
C LYS A 201 -2.97 -14.42 14.65
N MET A 202 -2.58 -13.17 14.44
CA MET A 202 -3.08 -12.05 15.22
C MET A 202 -4.57 -11.83 14.99
N ALA A 203 -5.03 -11.96 13.74
CA ALA A 203 -6.47 -11.94 13.43
C ALA A 203 -7.21 -13.08 14.17
N LEU A 204 -6.61 -14.29 14.23
CA LEU A 204 -7.16 -15.41 15.01
C LEU A 204 -7.22 -15.13 16.52
N ILE A 205 -6.12 -14.65 17.11
CA ILE A 205 -6.09 -14.28 18.54
C ILE A 205 -7.13 -13.21 18.83
N TRP A 206 -7.23 -12.19 17.97
CA TRP A 206 -8.20 -11.12 18.14
C TRP A 206 -9.64 -11.61 18.01
N SER A 207 -9.91 -12.46 17.02
CA SER A 207 -11.22 -13.11 16.85
C SER A 207 -11.60 -13.90 18.11
N LYS A 208 -10.67 -14.70 18.65
CA LYS A 208 -10.90 -15.46 19.88
C LYS A 208 -11.14 -14.56 21.10
N MET A 209 -10.38 -13.47 21.24
CA MET A 209 -10.52 -12.55 22.38
C MET A 209 -11.77 -11.66 22.31
N SER A 210 -12.17 -11.24 21.11
CA SER A 210 -13.29 -10.30 20.93
C SER A 210 -14.62 -11.00 20.74
N THR A 211 -14.63 -12.14 20.04
CA THR A 211 -15.87 -12.84 19.66
C THR A 211 -15.98 -14.26 20.21
N GLY A 212 -14.87 -14.88 20.60
CA GLY A 212 -14.83 -16.28 21.03
C GLY A 212 -15.00 -17.30 19.90
N LEU A 213 -15.32 -16.85 18.68
CA LEU A 213 -15.58 -17.71 17.53
C LEU A 213 -14.26 -18.23 16.92
N PRO A 214 -14.25 -19.47 16.39
CA PRO A 214 -13.10 -20.02 15.66
C PRO A 214 -13.00 -19.43 14.24
N ILE A 215 -11.80 -19.49 13.65
CA ILE A 215 -11.58 -19.19 12.23
C ILE A 215 -11.97 -20.40 11.39
N GLU A 216 -12.48 -20.16 10.18
CA GLU A 216 -12.77 -21.19 9.20
C GLU A 216 -11.86 -21.01 7.98
N ILE A 217 -11.19 -22.09 7.58
CA ILE A 217 -10.19 -22.09 6.51
C ILE A 217 -10.54 -23.22 5.55
N SER A 218 -10.76 -22.88 4.29
CA SER A 218 -10.87 -23.82 3.17
C SER A 218 -9.64 -23.67 2.29
N SER A 219 -9.01 -24.78 1.92
CA SER A 219 -7.77 -24.74 1.14
C SER A 219 -7.62 -25.95 0.24
N SER A 220 -7.17 -25.74 -1.00
CA SER A 220 -6.91 -26.78 -1.98
C SER A 220 -5.65 -26.45 -2.76
N MET A 221 -4.74 -27.42 -2.92
CA MET A 221 -3.54 -27.25 -3.74
C MET A 221 -3.81 -27.70 -5.18
N LYS A 222 -3.05 -27.14 -6.13
CA LYS A 222 -3.18 -27.50 -7.55
C LYS A 222 -3.02 -29.01 -7.76
N GLY A 223 -4.00 -29.63 -8.41
CA GLY A 223 -4.03 -31.08 -8.67
C GLY A 223 -4.69 -31.91 -7.56
N GLN A 224 -5.12 -31.33 -6.44
CA GLN A 224 -5.88 -32.05 -5.42
C GLN A 224 -7.36 -32.16 -5.80
N ASN A 225 -7.92 -33.36 -5.63
CA ASN A 225 -9.34 -33.65 -5.83
C ASN A 225 -10.19 -33.38 -4.57
N TYR A 226 -9.59 -32.82 -3.52
CA TYR A 226 -10.28 -32.46 -2.28
C TYR A 226 -9.96 -31.04 -1.84
N ILE A 227 -10.88 -30.44 -1.09
CA ILE A 227 -10.72 -29.19 -0.35
C ILE A 227 -10.54 -29.57 1.12
N SER A 228 -9.45 -29.11 1.73
CA SER A 228 -9.25 -29.21 3.17
C SER A 228 -10.09 -28.14 3.86
N LEU A 229 -11.05 -28.55 4.67
CA LEU A 229 -11.75 -27.65 5.58
C LEU A 229 -11.13 -27.79 6.98
N CYS A 230 -10.73 -26.67 7.56
CA CYS A 230 -10.26 -26.60 8.93
C CYS A 230 -10.95 -25.47 9.68
N ARG A 231 -11.62 -25.80 10.78
CA ARG A 231 -12.18 -24.85 11.74
C ARG A 231 -11.39 -24.96 13.03
N LEU A 232 -10.71 -23.90 13.43
CA LEU A 232 -9.81 -23.91 14.58
C LEU A 232 -9.85 -22.61 15.37
N ASP A 233 -9.49 -22.70 16.64
CA ASP A 233 -9.05 -21.57 17.44
C ASP A 233 -7.66 -21.87 18.03
N ILE A 234 -7.22 -21.05 18.98
CA ILE A 234 -5.88 -21.12 19.57
C ILE A 234 -5.99 -21.22 21.10
N ASP A 235 -5.25 -22.15 21.68
CA ASP A 235 -4.93 -22.09 23.12
C ASP A 235 -3.83 -21.06 23.33
N ILE A 236 -4.23 -19.89 23.84
CA ILE A 236 -3.34 -18.74 24.04
C ILE A 236 -2.26 -19.06 25.09
N HIS A 237 -2.55 -19.87 26.11
CA HIS A 237 -1.57 -20.17 27.16
C HIS A 237 -0.54 -21.20 26.70
N ARG A 238 -0.96 -22.20 25.92
CA ARG A 238 -0.07 -23.26 25.42
C ARG A 238 0.56 -22.96 24.06
N ASN A 239 0.08 -21.95 23.34
CA ASN A 239 0.50 -21.62 21.97
C ASN A 239 0.37 -22.82 21.00
N ILE A 240 -0.76 -23.53 21.08
CA ILE A 240 -1.09 -24.67 20.22
C ILE A 240 -2.45 -24.49 19.56
N PRO A 241 -2.65 -25.03 18.34
CA PRO A 241 -3.95 -25.03 17.69
C PRO A 241 -4.95 -25.86 18.50
N HIS A 242 -6.16 -25.35 18.63
CA HIS A 242 -7.29 -26.11 19.14
C HIS A 242 -8.28 -26.32 17.98
N ILE A 243 -8.32 -27.55 17.49
CA ILE A 243 -9.00 -27.93 16.25
C ILE A 243 -10.43 -28.36 16.59
N HIS A 244 -11.41 -27.71 15.96
CA HIS A 244 -12.83 -28.08 16.07
C HIS A 244 -13.24 -29.03 14.94
N ILE A 245 -12.83 -28.72 13.72
CA ILE A 245 -13.11 -29.50 12.51
C ILE A 245 -11.86 -29.53 11.66
N HIS A 246 -11.50 -30.70 11.13
CA HIS A 246 -10.42 -30.86 10.16
C HIS A 246 -10.72 -32.06 9.28
N GLU A 247 -11.25 -31.78 8.08
CA GLU A 247 -11.75 -32.81 7.17
C GLU A 247 -11.41 -32.49 5.71
N LYS A 248 -11.53 -33.50 4.85
CA LYS A 248 -11.38 -33.36 3.40
C LYS A 248 -12.76 -33.47 2.76
N ARG A 249 -13.11 -32.50 1.92
CA ARG A 249 -14.35 -32.46 1.13
C ARG A 249 -14.04 -32.61 -0.35
N ASP A 250 -14.97 -33.13 -1.14
CA ASP A 250 -14.76 -33.29 -2.57
C ASP A 250 -14.61 -31.95 -3.30
N ASN A 251 -13.61 -31.85 -4.18
CA ASN A 251 -13.34 -30.66 -5.00
C ASN A 251 -13.90 -30.83 -6.43
N LYS A 252 -15.23 -30.74 -6.57
CA LYS A 252 -15.91 -30.91 -7.86
C LYS A 252 -15.52 -29.84 -8.89
N GLU A 253 -15.28 -28.62 -8.42
CA GLU A 253 -14.97 -27.45 -9.25
C GLU A 253 -13.49 -27.35 -9.63
N ARG A 254 -12.63 -28.25 -9.12
CA ARG A 254 -11.16 -28.21 -9.29
C ARG A 254 -10.55 -26.87 -8.88
N TRP A 255 -11.15 -26.21 -7.89
CA TRP A 255 -10.62 -24.97 -7.34
C TRP A 255 -9.31 -25.22 -6.59
N HIS A 256 -8.38 -24.28 -6.69
CA HIS A 256 -7.18 -24.26 -5.85
C HIS A 256 -6.98 -22.84 -5.31
N GLY A 257 -6.37 -22.75 -4.13
CA GLY A 257 -6.22 -21.50 -3.38
C GLY A 257 -6.56 -21.68 -1.91
N ALA A 258 -6.74 -20.55 -1.24
CA ALA A 258 -7.22 -20.49 0.13
C ALA A 258 -8.42 -19.55 0.26
N GLU A 259 -9.35 -19.91 1.14
CA GLU A 259 -10.48 -19.10 1.55
C GLU A 259 -10.50 -19.07 3.09
N ILE A 260 -10.42 -17.88 3.66
CA ILE A 260 -10.29 -17.67 5.10
C ILE A 260 -11.42 -16.78 5.58
N HIS A 261 -12.18 -17.25 6.56
CA HIS A 261 -13.26 -16.51 7.23
C HIS A 261 -12.90 -16.24 8.68
N VAL A 262 -12.89 -14.96 9.06
CA VAL A 262 -12.63 -14.53 10.43
C VAL A 262 -13.69 -13.54 10.89
N VAL A 263 -14.23 -13.74 12.09
CA VAL A 263 -15.21 -12.83 12.70
C VAL A 263 -14.51 -12.01 13.77
N ILE A 264 -14.57 -10.69 13.66
CA ILE A 264 -13.89 -9.77 14.56
C ILE A 264 -14.80 -8.60 14.95
N GLU A 265 -14.57 -8.06 16.14
CA GLU A 265 -15.10 -6.74 16.49
C GLU A 265 -14.41 -5.66 15.63
N GLY A 266 -15.21 -4.75 15.07
CA GLY A 266 -14.73 -3.74 14.13
C GLY A 266 -15.51 -2.43 14.15
N ASN A 267 -15.07 -1.47 13.34
CA ASN A 267 -15.80 -0.22 13.08
C ASN A 267 -15.67 0.18 11.61
N TRP A 268 -16.64 -0.24 10.79
CA TRP A 268 -16.66 0.05 9.36
C TRP A 268 -16.79 1.54 9.08
N THR A 269 -17.71 2.25 9.74
CA THR A 269 -18.00 3.66 9.48
C THR A 269 -16.75 4.55 9.55
N THR A 270 -15.87 4.30 10.51
CA THR A 270 -14.65 5.11 10.71
C THR A 270 -13.51 4.69 9.77
N TYR A 271 -13.39 3.40 9.44
CA TYR A 271 -12.23 2.86 8.69
C TYR A 271 -12.53 2.51 7.24
N ARG A 272 -13.79 2.62 6.78
CA ARG A 272 -14.21 2.40 5.40
C ARG A 272 -13.30 3.13 4.41
N SER A 273 -13.07 4.42 4.61
CA SER A 273 -12.22 5.22 3.71
C SER A 273 -10.78 4.70 3.65
N LYS A 274 -10.23 4.26 4.78
CA LYS A 274 -8.85 3.72 4.88
C LYS A 274 -8.73 2.36 4.19
N ILE A 275 -9.72 1.47 4.38
CA ILE A 275 -9.76 0.16 3.73
C ILE A 275 -9.86 0.34 2.21
N LEU A 276 -10.77 1.20 1.74
CA LEU A 276 -10.91 1.49 0.32
C LEU A 276 -9.65 2.14 -0.27
N HIS A 277 -9.01 3.03 0.49
CA HIS A 277 -7.76 3.65 0.08
C HIS A 277 -6.62 2.62 -0.03
N TYR A 278 -6.53 1.68 0.91
CA TYR A 278 -5.59 0.57 0.83
C TYR A 278 -5.85 -0.29 -0.41
N MET A 279 -7.09 -0.71 -0.65
CA MET A 279 -7.43 -1.51 -1.84
C MET A 279 -7.09 -0.78 -3.15
N ARG A 280 -7.37 0.53 -3.22
CA ARG A 280 -7.01 1.36 -4.39
C ARG A 280 -5.48 1.46 -4.55
N GLN A 281 -4.73 1.68 -3.47
CA GLN A 281 -3.27 1.71 -3.54
C GLN A 281 -2.67 0.34 -3.88
N MET A 282 -3.26 -0.75 -3.39
CA MET A 282 -2.89 -2.11 -3.79
C MET A 282 -3.07 -2.30 -5.30
N ALA A 283 -4.22 -1.85 -5.85
CA ALA A 283 -4.49 -1.91 -7.28
C ALA A 283 -3.53 -1.07 -8.14
N VAL A 284 -2.93 -0.01 -7.58
CA VAL A 284 -1.86 0.78 -8.23
C VAL A 284 -0.57 -0.03 -8.31
N ILE A 285 -0.09 -0.61 -7.21
CA ILE A 285 1.21 -1.29 -7.18
C ILE A 285 1.17 -2.71 -7.77
N THR A 286 -0.04 -3.28 -7.90
CA THR A 286 -0.27 -4.61 -8.50
C THR A 286 -1.29 -4.53 -9.64
N PRO A 287 -0.97 -3.88 -10.77
CA PRO A 287 -1.91 -3.72 -11.90
C PRO A 287 -2.26 -5.05 -12.59
N TYR A 288 -1.49 -6.11 -12.32
CA TYR A 288 -1.73 -7.48 -12.77
C TYR A 288 -2.71 -8.26 -11.88
N ALA A 289 -3.03 -7.77 -10.68
CA ALA A 289 -4.00 -8.42 -9.81
C ALA A 289 -5.42 -7.94 -10.13
N GLN A 290 -6.38 -8.85 -9.96
CA GLN A 290 -7.80 -8.54 -9.94
C GLN A 290 -8.32 -8.62 -8.51
N PHE A 291 -8.99 -7.57 -8.03
CA PHE A 291 -9.64 -7.56 -6.73
C PHE A 291 -11.14 -7.36 -6.89
N LEU A 292 -11.93 -8.19 -6.21
CA LEU A 292 -13.36 -8.02 -6.02
C LEU A 292 -13.60 -7.70 -4.55
N PHE A 293 -13.90 -6.43 -4.24
CA PHE A 293 -14.20 -5.99 -2.88
C PHE A 293 -15.71 -5.86 -2.69
N LYS A 294 -16.25 -6.50 -1.66
CA LYS A 294 -17.67 -6.46 -1.29
C LYS A 294 -17.81 -6.06 0.18
N PHE A 295 -18.67 -5.10 0.46
CA PHE A 295 -19.22 -4.84 1.79
C PHE A 295 -20.70 -5.21 1.77
N VAL A 296 -21.11 -6.06 2.70
CA VAL A 296 -22.47 -6.58 2.82
C VAL A 296 -23.01 -6.21 4.20
N SER A 297 -24.19 -5.61 4.24
CA SER A 297 -24.96 -5.27 5.43
C SER A 297 -26.38 -5.80 5.25
N ASP A 298 -27.11 -5.99 6.36
CA ASP A 298 -28.54 -6.33 6.32
C ASP A 298 -29.35 -5.24 5.59
N ALA A 299 -28.86 -4.00 5.60
CA ALA A 299 -29.44 -2.89 4.85
C ALA A 299 -28.83 -2.83 3.44
N SER A 300 -29.60 -3.26 2.44
CA SER A 300 -29.13 -3.39 1.04
C SER A 300 -28.59 -2.09 0.42
N ASP A 301 -29.04 -0.93 0.89
CA ASP A 301 -28.58 0.40 0.48
C ASP A 301 -27.13 0.70 0.89
N LYS A 302 -26.62 0.02 1.92
CA LYS A 302 -25.22 0.15 2.37
C LYS A 302 -24.26 -0.77 1.63
N ASN A 303 -24.77 -1.73 0.86
CA ASN A 303 -23.95 -2.71 0.16
C ASN A 303 -23.08 -2.05 -0.90
N VAL A 304 -21.79 -2.38 -0.90
CA VAL A 304 -20.82 -1.77 -1.82
C VAL A 304 -20.02 -2.87 -2.47
N THR A 305 -20.05 -2.90 -3.80
CA THR A 305 -19.21 -3.79 -4.59
C THR A 305 -18.30 -2.96 -5.47
N ILE A 306 -17.00 -3.18 -5.36
CA ILE A 306 -15.97 -2.49 -6.15
C ILE A 306 -15.09 -3.55 -6.80
N ARG A 307 -14.99 -3.50 -8.13
CA ARG A 307 -14.10 -4.35 -8.90
C ARG A 307 -12.90 -3.55 -9.37
N PHE A 308 -11.71 -3.96 -8.93
CA PHE A 308 -10.44 -3.48 -9.46
C PHE A 308 -9.96 -4.50 -10.51
N ALA A 309 -10.35 -4.29 -11.76
CA ALA A 309 -9.97 -5.17 -12.88
C ALA A 309 -8.46 -5.10 -13.16
N ARG A 310 -7.82 -6.17 -13.63
CA ARG A 310 -6.41 -6.09 -14.03
C ARG A 310 -6.22 -5.27 -15.31
N ARG A 311 -4.99 -4.80 -15.56
CA ARG A 311 -4.62 -4.05 -16.76
C ARG A 311 -3.46 -4.64 -17.55
N THR A 312 -2.77 -5.63 -16.99
CA THR A 312 -1.62 -6.28 -17.59
C THR A 312 -1.56 -7.72 -17.09
N ASP A 313 -1.07 -8.61 -17.94
CA ASP A 313 -0.75 -9.99 -17.58
C ASP A 313 0.76 -10.19 -17.33
N ILE A 314 1.54 -9.10 -17.42
CA ILE A 314 2.98 -9.11 -17.14
C ILE A 314 3.19 -8.91 -15.63
N MET A 315 3.45 -10.01 -14.94
CA MET A 315 3.77 -10.03 -13.51
C MET A 315 5.29 -9.96 -13.28
N PRO A 316 5.76 -9.26 -12.24
CA PRO A 316 7.17 -9.30 -11.85
C PRO A 316 7.66 -10.72 -11.53
N PRO A 317 8.95 -11.03 -11.76
CA PRO A 317 9.51 -12.34 -11.45
C PRO A 317 9.46 -12.63 -9.95
N VAL A 318 9.33 -13.90 -9.59
CA VAL A 318 9.33 -14.32 -8.18
C VAL A 318 10.72 -14.07 -7.58
N PRO A 319 10.83 -13.37 -6.44
CA PRO A 319 12.14 -13.09 -5.85
C PRO A 319 12.80 -14.42 -5.42
N PRO A 320 14.06 -14.70 -5.81
CA PRO A 320 14.75 -15.90 -5.31
C PRO A 320 15.16 -15.70 -3.85
N GLU A 321 15.34 -16.81 -3.14
CA GLU A 321 15.99 -16.78 -1.82
C GLU A 321 17.48 -16.52 -2.01
N THR A 322 18.06 -15.66 -1.17
CA THR A 322 19.48 -15.31 -1.21
C THR A 322 20.16 -15.59 0.13
N LYS A 323 21.49 -15.67 0.10
CA LYS A 323 22.33 -15.82 1.28
C LYS A 323 22.60 -14.46 1.92
N TYR A 324 23.10 -14.47 3.15
CA TYR A 324 23.36 -13.25 3.89
C TYR A 324 24.63 -12.56 3.42
N HIS A 325 24.60 -11.23 3.36
CA HIS A 325 25.81 -10.44 3.20
C HIS A 325 26.59 -10.38 4.52
N PRO A 326 27.93 -10.52 4.53
CA PRO A 326 28.74 -10.55 5.77
C PRO A 326 28.54 -9.34 6.69
N SER A 327 28.31 -8.14 6.13
CA SER A 327 28.05 -6.94 6.92
C SER A 327 26.66 -6.88 7.57
N ALA A 328 25.72 -7.74 7.16
CA ALA A 328 24.34 -7.78 7.66
C ALA A 328 24.14 -8.82 8.77
N VAL A 329 25.17 -9.58 9.12
CA VAL A 329 25.07 -10.77 9.98
C VAL A 329 25.37 -10.40 11.43
N ASP A 330 24.52 -10.87 12.34
CA ASP A 330 24.77 -10.77 13.78
C ASP A 330 25.36 -12.08 14.35
N LEU A 331 25.82 -12.03 15.61
CA LEU A 331 26.38 -13.19 16.30
C LEU A 331 25.41 -14.37 16.40
N LEU A 332 24.12 -14.10 16.57
CA LEU A 332 23.10 -15.13 16.75
C LEU A 332 22.81 -15.85 15.43
N LEU A 333 22.80 -15.10 14.33
CA LEU A 333 22.63 -15.59 12.99
C LEU A 333 23.84 -16.43 12.57
N ILE A 334 25.08 -16.01 12.87
CA ILE A 334 26.26 -16.85 12.63
C ILE A 334 26.14 -18.17 13.38
N LYS A 335 25.77 -18.14 14.68
CA LYS A 335 25.53 -19.37 15.47
C LYS A 335 24.48 -20.28 14.85
N ARG A 336 23.37 -19.70 14.39
CA ARG A 336 22.30 -20.43 13.71
C ARG A 336 22.80 -21.08 12.41
N LEU A 337 23.48 -20.31 11.56
CA LEU A 337 24.05 -20.80 10.31
C LEU A 337 25.05 -21.94 10.56
N ILE A 338 25.88 -21.84 11.61
CA ILE A 338 26.80 -22.92 12.02
C ILE A 338 26.05 -24.20 12.42
N ALA A 339 24.91 -24.07 13.11
CA ALA A 339 24.11 -25.22 13.53
C ALA A 339 23.39 -25.90 12.34
N GLU A 340 22.91 -25.10 11.39
CA GLU A 340 22.10 -25.55 10.24
C GLU A 340 22.94 -25.95 9.01
N THR A 341 24.18 -25.44 8.89
CA THR A 341 25.00 -25.67 7.69
C THR A 341 25.35 -27.14 7.49
N SER A 342 25.35 -27.54 6.21
CA SER A 342 25.87 -28.84 5.76
C SER A 342 27.39 -28.83 5.53
N LYS A 343 28.03 -27.66 5.58
CA LYS A 343 29.47 -27.51 5.29
C LYS A 343 30.30 -27.98 6.47
N GLN A 344 31.36 -28.73 6.17
CA GLN A 344 32.19 -29.38 7.19
C GLN A 344 33.25 -28.45 7.76
N ASN A 345 33.88 -27.63 6.91
CA ASN A 345 35.01 -26.79 7.30
C ASN A 345 34.74 -25.28 7.15
N LEU A 346 35.51 -24.48 7.91
CA LEU A 346 35.37 -23.03 8.00
C LEU A 346 35.50 -22.33 6.63
N LEU A 347 36.41 -22.80 5.78
CA LEU A 347 36.57 -22.25 4.44
C LEU A 347 35.30 -22.38 3.60
N GLN A 348 34.73 -23.59 3.55
CA GLN A 348 33.49 -23.87 2.83
C GLN A 348 32.30 -23.12 3.43
N PHE A 349 32.26 -22.97 4.75
CA PHE A 349 31.23 -22.18 5.42
C PHE A 349 31.25 -20.72 4.98
N LEU A 350 32.42 -20.07 5.05
CA LEU A 350 32.56 -18.68 4.62
C LEU A 350 32.23 -18.50 3.13
N GLN A 351 32.64 -19.45 2.29
CA GLN A 351 32.41 -19.38 0.84
C GLN A 351 30.95 -19.60 0.44
N HIS A 352 30.20 -20.46 1.14
CA HIS A 352 28.89 -20.93 0.66
C HIS A 352 27.69 -20.43 1.49
N GLU A 353 27.89 -19.97 2.73
CA GLU A 353 26.80 -19.44 3.54
C GLU A 353 26.63 -17.92 3.42
N PHE A 354 27.61 -17.22 2.83
CA PHE A 354 27.57 -15.77 2.62
C PHE A 354 27.72 -15.42 1.15
N VAL A 355 27.10 -14.30 0.75
CA VAL A 355 27.31 -13.74 -0.60
C VAL A 355 28.65 -12.99 -0.67
N ASN A 356 29.21 -12.89 -1.88
CA ASN A 356 30.42 -12.12 -2.19
C ASN A 356 31.69 -12.55 -1.41
N ILE A 357 31.77 -13.82 -0.97
CA ILE A 357 33.00 -14.41 -0.43
C ILE A 357 33.50 -15.51 -1.39
N GLY A 358 34.50 -15.17 -2.20
CA GLY A 358 35.24 -16.13 -3.01
C GLY A 358 36.26 -16.95 -2.18
N LYS A 359 36.74 -18.07 -2.72
CA LYS A 359 37.70 -18.95 -2.05
C LYS A 359 38.97 -18.23 -1.57
N SER A 360 39.61 -17.46 -2.45
CA SER A 360 40.82 -16.70 -2.13
C SER A 360 40.57 -15.63 -1.07
N TYR A 361 39.36 -15.06 -1.03
CA TYR A 361 39.01 -14.07 -0.01
C TYR A 361 38.71 -14.72 1.33
N ALA A 362 38.02 -15.87 1.34
CA ALA A 362 37.80 -16.65 2.55
C ALA A 362 39.12 -17.10 3.20
N GLU A 363 40.11 -17.56 2.41
CA GLU A 363 41.43 -17.92 2.93
C GLU A 363 42.14 -16.72 3.60
N ARG A 364 42.07 -15.54 2.98
CA ARG A 364 42.59 -14.30 3.57
C ARG A 364 41.86 -13.92 4.87
N LEU A 365 40.53 -13.98 4.87
CA LEU A 365 39.73 -13.68 6.07
C LEU A 365 40.10 -14.61 7.22
N ILE A 366 40.27 -15.92 6.95
CA ILE A 366 40.70 -16.89 7.98
C ILE A 366 42.09 -16.54 8.52
N GLY A 367 43.02 -16.12 7.67
CA GLY A 367 44.34 -15.65 8.09
C GLY A 367 44.28 -14.46 9.06
N GLU A 368 43.42 -13.47 8.78
CA GLU A 368 43.23 -12.27 9.63
C GLU A 368 42.52 -12.58 10.96
N MET A 369 41.78 -13.68 11.05
CA MET A 369 41.13 -14.08 12.30
C MET A 369 42.14 -14.50 13.38
N GLY A 370 43.32 -15.01 12.96
CA GLY A 370 44.44 -15.36 13.83
C GLY A 370 44.87 -16.84 13.71
N PRO A 371 45.96 -17.25 14.38
CA PRO A 371 46.51 -18.60 14.29
C PRO A 371 45.59 -19.69 14.84
N GLU A 372 44.60 -19.30 15.66
CA GLU A 372 43.56 -20.19 16.18
C GLU A 372 42.54 -20.62 15.12
N PHE A 373 42.60 -20.06 13.91
CA PHE A 373 41.67 -20.36 12.81
C PHE A 373 42.41 -21.10 11.68
N GLY A 374 41.83 -22.22 11.25
CA GLY A 374 42.34 -23.03 10.14
C GLY A 374 41.30 -23.19 9.04
N PRO A 375 41.68 -23.18 7.75
CA PRO A 375 40.73 -23.39 6.64
C PRO A 375 39.97 -24.73 6.74
N LYS A 376 40.62 -25.76 7.27
CA LYS A 376 40.07 -27.11 7.46
C LYS A 376 39.42 -27.32 8.82
N MET A 377 39.37 -26.29 9.68
CA MET A 377 38.75 -26.39 11.01
C MET A 377 37.27 -26.75 10.88
N PRO A 378 36.77 -27.71 11.68
CA PRO A 378 35.35 -28.07 11.64
C PRO A 378 34.47 -26.92 12.13
N VAL A 379 33.46 -26.55 11.34
CA VAL A 379 32.61 -25.38 11.61
C VAL A 379 31.84 -25.55 12.92
N LYS A 380 31.38 -26.77 13.20
CA LYS A 380 30.57 -27.10 14.37
C LYS A 380 31.36 -27.13 15.69
N SER A 381 32.69 -27.08 15.64
CA SER A 381 33.54 -27.02 16.85
C SER A 381 33.92 -25.59 17.23
N LEU A 382 33.45 -24.56 16.51
CA LEU A 382 33.80 -23.17 16.78
C LEU A 382 33.30 -22.73 18.17
N THR A 383 34.19 -22.14 18.95
CA THR A 383 33.86 -21.62 20.29
C THR A 383 33.09 -20.30 20.18
N SER A 384 32.40 -19.90 21.26
CA SER A 384 31.70 -18.59 21.28
C SER A 384 32.67 -17.41 21.09
N GLN A 385 33.90 -17.51 21.59
CA GLN A 385 34.94 -16.47 21.39
C GLN A 385 35.36 -16.39 19.92
N GLN A 386 35.54 -17.54 19.26
CA GLN A 386 35.87 -17.58 17.84
C GLN A 386 34.76 -16.99 16.97
N ILE A 387 33.49 -17.26 17.30
CA ILE A 387 32.34 -16.68 16.60
C ILE A 387 32.30 -15.15 16.77
N VAL A 388 32.63 -14.65 17.97
CA VAL A 388 32.74 -13.21 18.22
C VAL A 388 33.85 -12.59 17.37
N ARG A 389 34.99 -13.27 17.24
CA ARG A 389 36.09 -12.83 16.38
C ARG A 389 35.69 -12.77 14.90
N ILE A 390 34.97 -13.77 14.39
CA ILE A 390 34.43 -13.77 13.01
C ILE A 390 33.55 -12.53 12.79
N HIS A 391 32.61 -12.27 13.70
CA HIS A 391 31.70 -11.13 13.60
C HIS A 391 32.43 -9.78 13.70
N GLN A 392 33.43 -9.65 14.58
CA GLN A 392 34.26 -8.45 14.65
C GLN A 392 34.98 -8.18 13.32
N LEU A 393 35.55 -9.23 12.71
CA LEU A 393 36.19 -9.11 11.41
C LEU A 393 35.20 -8.71 10.31
N PHE A 394 33.99 -9.28 10.28
CA PHE A 394 32.96 -8.92 9.31
C PHE A 394 32.53 -7.44 9.39
N ARG A 395 32.64 -6.80 10.55
CA ARG A 395 32.36 -5.36 10.70
C ARG A 395 33.52 -4.47 10.25
N GLN A 396 34.74 -4.99 10.25
CA GLN A 396 35.95 -4.25 9.90
C GLN A 396 36.33 -4.42 8.43
N ALA A 397 36.10 -5.61 7.88
CA ALA A 397 36.40 -5.94 6.50
C ALA A 397 35.42 -5.25 5.53
N LYS A 398 35.93 -4.87 4.36
CA LYS A 398 35.15 -4.35 3.25
C LYS A 398 34.75 -5.49 2.32
N PHE A 399 33.46 -5.62 2.07
CA PHE A 399 32.87 -6.59 1.15
C PHE A 399 32.27 -5.85 -0.05
N ASP A 400 32.24 -6.52 -1.20
CA ASP A 400 31.55 -5.99 -2.37
C ASP A 400 30.04 -5.94 -2.14
N ASP A 401 29.38 -4.97 -2.75
CA ASP A 401 27.94 -4.77 -2.60
C ASP A 401 27.13 -5.99 -3.10
N PRO A 402 26.10 -6.45 -2.35
CA PRO A 402 25.23 -7.52 -2.79
C PRO A 402 24.42 -7.11 -4.04
N SER A 403 24.21 -8.07 -4.93
CA SER A 403 23.39 -7.88 -6.13
C SER A 403 21.91 -7.63 -5.81
N GLY A 404 21.26 -6.80 -6.63
CA GLY A 404 19.81 -6.57 -6.60
C GLY A 404 18.96 -7.69 -7.21
N ASN A 405 19.57 -8.74 -7.78
CA ASN A 405 18.84 -9.82 -8.48
C ASN A 405 17.92 -10.64 -7.57
N CYS A 406 18.10 -10.57 -6.25
CA CYS A 406 17.21 -11.20 -5.27
C CYS A 406 15.92 -10.41 -5.01
N LEU A 407 15.74 -9.26 -5.67
CA LEU A 407 14.59 -8.38 -5.53
C LEU A 407 13.65 -8.53 -6.72
N SER A 408 12.39 -8.23 -6.46
CA SER A 408 11.24 -8.26 -7.36
C SER A 408 10.49 -6.93 -7.23
N PRO A 409 11.02 -5.85 -7.86
CA PRO A 409 10.33 -4.57 -7.94
C PRO A 409 9.05 -4.67 -8.78
N ALA A 410 8.16 -3.69 -8.68
CA ALA A 410 6.95 -3.69 -9.52
C ALA A 410 7.32 -3.54 -11.01
N GLY A 411 8.37 -2.77 -11.30
CA GLY A 411 8.82 -2.36 -12.62
C GLY A 411 8.21 -1.01 -13.02
N GLU A 412 8.97 -0.25 -13.81
CA GLU A 412 8.53 1.06 -14.31
C GLU A 412 7.19 0.96 -15.07
N TYR A 413 7.06 -0.06 -15.93
CA TYR A 413 5.86 -0.30 -16.73
C TYR A 413 4.61 -0.53 -15.87
N ASN A 414 4.70 -1.45 -14.90
CA ASN A 414 3.57 -1.78 -14.04
C ASN A 414 3.19 -0.60 -13.14
N LEU A 415 4.17 0.09 -12.55
CA LEU A 415 3.89 1.26 -11.72
C LEU A 415 3.17 2.35 -12.55
N ARG A 416 3.63 2.59 -13.78
CA ARG A 416 2.99 3.55 -14.70
C ARG A 416 1.55 3.17 -15.01
N LEU A 417 1.32 1.91 -15.39
CA LEU A 417 -0.02 1.41 -15.70
C LEU A 417 -0.97 1.51 -14.52
N GLY A 418 -0.51 1.14 -13.32
CA GLY A 418 -1.31 1.22 -12.10
C GLY A 418 -1.73 2.66 -11.77
N ILE A 419 -0.82 3.62 -11.91
CA ILE A 419 -1.13 5.05 -11.71
C ILE A 419 -2.16 5.53 -12.73
N ILE A 420 -1.97 5.22 -14.03
CA ILE A 420 -2.90 5.63 -15.09
C ILE A 420 -4.29 5.03 -14.87
N LYS A 421 -4.32 3.75 -14.50
CA LYS A 421 -5.53 2.97 -14.27
C LYS A 421 -6.38 3.56 -13.15
N GLU A 422 -5.78 3.79 -11.99
CA GLU A 422 -6.56 4.11 -10.79
C GLU A 422 -6.77 5.61 -10.60
N LEU A 423 -5.90 6.48 -11.11
CA LEU A 423 -5.98 7.93 -10.84
C LEU A 423 -6.34 8.77 -12.06
N HIS A 424 -6.23 8.21 -13.26
CA HIS A 424 -6.47 8.90 -14.53
C HIS A 424 -5.81 10.30 -14.60
N PRO A 425 -4.49 10.42 -14.35
CA PRO A 425 -3.81 11.70 -14.43
C PRO A 425 -3.68 12.16 -15.89
N ASP A 426 -3.51 13.47 -16.09
CA ASP A 426 -3.23 14.03 -17.41
C ASP A 426 -1.86 13.56 -17.91
N MET A 427 -0.91 13.47 -16.99
CA MET A 427 0.49 13.21 -17.29
C MET A 427 1.12 12.36 -16.19
N VAL A 428 1.95 11.41 -16.58
CA VAL A 428 2.72 10.55 -15.67
C VAL A 428 4.14 10.36 -16.18
N ALA A 429 5.08 10.29 -15.24
CA ALA A 429 6.43 9.79 -15.46
C ALA A 429 6.77 8.81 -14.34
N THR A 430 7.59 7.84 -14.67
CA THR A 430 8.01 6.77 -13.77
C THR A 430 9.49 6.52 -13.97
N TYR A 431 10.15 5.99 -12.94
CA TYR A 431 11.57 5.67 -12.97
C TYR A 431 11.86 4.54 -11.99
N SER A 432 12.71 3.59 -12.40
CA SER A 432 13.26 2.56 -11.52
C SER A 432 14.76 2.80 -11.36
N GLY A 433 15.22 2.99 -10.12
CA GLY A 433 16.64 3.13 -9.82
C GLY A 433 17.42 1.82 -9.96
N SER A 434 18.75 1.94 -9.99
CA SER A 434 19.64 0.79 -9.83
C SER A 434 19.61 0.27 -8.39
N ALA A 435 20.02 -0.98 -8.19
CA ALA A 435 20.17 -1.54 -6.86
C ALA A 435 21.24 -0.76 -6.08
N GLN A 436 20.92 -0.42 -4.83
CA GLN A 436 21.81 0.17 -3.84
C GLN A 436 21.79 -0.70 -2.58
N VAL A 437 22.66 -0.40 -1.61
CA VAL A 437 22.83 -1.24 -0.42
C VAL A 437 22.72 -0.40 0.83
N PHE A 438 22.03 -0.94 1.85
CA PHE A 438 22.04 -0.39 3.20
C PHE A 438 22.28 -1.56 4.18
N GLU A 439 23.21 -1.42 5.12
CA GLU A 439 23.52 -2.48 6.12
C GLU A 439 23.71 -3.90 5.53
N GLY A 440 24.27 -4.02 4.31
CA GLY A 440 24.41 -5.31 3.62
C GLY A 440 23.11 -5.90 3.03
N HIS A 441 22.02 -5.13 3.00
CA HIS A 441 20.78 -5.48 2.32
C HIS A 441 20.65 -4.69 1.00
N PRO A 442 20.51 -5.36 -0.16
CA PRO A 442 20.23 -4.67 -1.40
C PRO A 442 18.81 -4.09 -1.35
N PHE A 443 18.63 -2.91 -1.92
CA PHE A 443 17.35 -2.26 -2.10
C PHE A 443 17.25 -1.55 -3.45
N ILE A 444 16.02 -1.43 -3.97
CA ILE A 444 15.69 -0.69 -5.19
C ILE A 444 14.59 0.32 -4.84
N VAL A 445 14.71 1.52 -5.38
CA VAL A 445 13.69 2.56 -5.28
C VAL A 445 13.06 2.79 -6.64
N GLU A 446 11.74 2.70 -6.68
CA GLU A 446 10.93 3.02 -7.85
C GLU A 446 10.10 4.25 -7.52
N ALA A 447 10.03 5.20 -8.45
CA ALA A 447 9.27 6.41 -8.28
C ALA A 447 8.31 6.63 -9.46
N GLY A 448 7.20 7.30 -9.17
CA GLY A 448 6.25 7.81 -10.15
C GLY A 448 5.80 9.19 -9.73
N VAL A 449 5.71 10.12 -10.68
CA VAL A 449 5.12 11.44 -10.46
C VAL A 449 4.03 11.63 -11.50
N SER A 450 2.87 12.08 -11.03
CA SER A 450 1.71 12.37 -11.87
C SER A 450 1.18 13.77 -11.60
N VAL A 451 0.65 14.39 -12.65
CA VAL A 451 0.03 15.72 -12.59
C VAL A 451 -1.38 15.61 -13.15
N GLY A 452 -2.36 16.20 -12.46
CA GLY A 452 -3.76 16.13 -12.79
C GLY A 452 -4.49 14.98 -12.10
N GLY A 453 -5.59 14.54 -12.68
CA GLY A 453 -6.42 13.46 -12.14
C GLY A 453 -7.74 13.94 -11.54
N LYS A 454 -8.80 13.16 -11.78
CA LYS A 454 -10.16 13.51 -11.38
C LYS A 454 -10.33 13.45 -9.86
N ASP A 455 -9.80 12.38 -9.25
CA ASP A 455 -9.95 12.07 -7.83
C ASP A 455 -8.77 12.51 -6.94
N VAL A 456 -7.81 13.25 -7.52
CA VAL A 456 -6.63 13.74 -6.82
C VAL A 456 -6.91 15.13 -6.25
N LYS A 457 -6.60 15.34 -4.96
CA LYS A 457 -6.76 16.64 -4.31
C LYS A 457 -5.68 17.61 -4.82
N GLN A 458 -5.98 18.91 -4.81
CA GLN A 458 -4.97 19.93 -5.08
C GLN A 458 -3.85 19.84 -4.04
N GLY A 459 -2.61 20.02 -4.50
CA GLY A 459 -1.40 19.85 -3.71
C GLY A 459 -0.73 18.49 -3.87
N LEU A 460 0.18 18.19 -2.94
CA LEU A 460 0.93 16.93 -2.92
C LEU A 460 0.12 15.80 -2.27
N ASN A 461 -0.07 14.74 -3.03
CA ASN A 461 -0.66 13.49 -2.58
C ASN A 461 0.43 12.42 -2.64
N ILE A 462 0.81 11.88 -1.48
CA ILE A 462 1.99 11.02 -1.34
C ILE A 462 1.53 9.58 -1.11
N PHE A 463 1.97 8.70 -2.00
CA PHE A 463 1.66 7.28 -2.01
C PHE A 463 2.98 6.52 -1.79
N ARG A 464 3.03 5.79 -0.68
CA ARG A 464 4.25 5.14 -0.20
C ARG A 464 4.06 3.65 -0.23
N PHE A 465 5.04 2.95 -0.76
CA PHE A 465 5.03 1.49 -0.81
C PHE A 465 6.35 0.94 -0.27
N ALA A 466 6.25 -0.16 0.48
CA ALA A 466 7.39 -0.96 0.90
C ALA A 466 7.15 -2.41 0.53
N ASN A 467 8.07 -3.05 -0.20
CA ASN A 467 7.92 -4.43 -0.68
C ASN A 467 6.55 -4.71 -1.34
N ARG A 468 6.06 -3.78 -2.18
CA ARG A 468 4.75 -3.84 -2.84
C ARG A 468 3.55 -3.81 -1.88
N ILE A 469 3.71 -3.22 -0.69
CA ILE A 469 2.65 -2.94 0.29
C ILE A 469 2.47 -1.42 0.47
N PRO A 470 1.24 -0.89 0.35
CA PRO A 470 0.87 0.47 0.71
C PRO A 470 1.09 0.79 2.19
N LEU A 471 1.72 1.93 2.46
CA LEU A 471 1.90 2.48 3.80
C LEU A 471 0.93 3.65 4.02
N LEU A 472 -0.13 3.43 4.79
CA LEU A 472 -1.20 4.43 4.94
C LEU A 472 -1.00 5.37 6.12
N PHE A 473 -0.49 4.87 7.25
CA PHE A 473 -0.42 5.63 8.50
C PHE A 473 0.94 6.31 8.68
N GLU A 474 1.03 7.22 9.66
CA GLU A 474 2.29 7.83 10.13
C GLU A 474 3.12 8.55 9.04
N GLN A 475 2.44 9.14 8.05
CA GLN A 475 3.07 9.76 6.87
C GLN A 475 4.08 10.87 7.21
N GLY A 476 3.90 11.63 8.29
CA GLY A 476 4.69 12.84 8.58
C GLY A 476 6.17 12.59 8.90
N ALA A 477 6.51 11.40 9.41
CA ALA A 477 7.89 11.03 9.73
C ALA A 477 8.59 10.25 8.60
N ASP A 478 7.86 9.90 7.54
CA ASP A 478 8.37 9.05 6.48
C ASP A 478 9.38 9.75 5.57
N VAL A 479 10.42 9.01 5.17
CA VAL A 479 11.49 9.47 4.28
C VAL A 479 10.96 9.99 2.94
N VAL A 480 9.94 9.36 2.37
CA VAL A 480 9.33 9.77 1.10
C VAL A 480 8.61 11.11 1.28
N THR A 481 7.79 11.21 2.33
CA THR A 481 7.04 12.43 2.65
C THR A 481 7.97 13.60 2.90
N ARG A 482 9.00 13.40 3.74
CA ARG A 482 9.99 14.42 4.06
C ARG A 482 10.78 14.84 2.83
N THR A 483 11.16 13.90 1.98
CA THR A 483 11.91 14.20 0.75
C THR A 483 11.06 15.00 -0.23
N ALA A 484 9.82 14.58 -0.50
CA ALA A 484 8.92 15.28 -1.42
C ALA A 484 8.57 16.70 -0.94
N LEU A 485 8.43 16.91 0.37
CA LEU A 485 8.10 18.22 0.95
C LEU A 485 9.29 19.16 1.10
N LYS A 486 10.47 18.66 1.52
CA LYS A 486 11.60 19.51 1.93
C LYS A 486 12.77 19.53 0.95
N ARG A 487 12.95 18.49 0.12
CA ARG A 487 14.17 18.30 -0.68
C ARG A 487 13.96 18.44 -2.18
N ILE A 488 12.70 18.51 -2.64
CA ILE A 488 12.34 18.66 -4.05
C ILE A 488 11.81 20.07 -4.29
N SER A 489 12.51 20.83 -5.15
CA SER A 489 12.08 22.15 -5.59
C SER A 489 11.15 22.05 -6.80
N TRP A 490 9.86 21.83 -6.57
CA TRP A 490 8.83 21.59 -7.61
C TRP A 490 8.77 22.68 -8.70
N ASN A 491 8.92 23.95 -8.31
CA ASN A 491 8.89 25.09 -9.23
C ASN A 491 9.97 25.01 -10.33
N ASN A 492 11.13 24.41 -10.05
CA ASN A 492 12.21 24.24 -11.04
C ASN A 492 11.81 23.31 -12.20
N TYR A 493 10.77 22.49 -11.97
CA TYR A 493 10.20 21.56 -12.94
C TYR A 493 8.88 22.06 -13.53
N LYS A 494 8.52 23.34 -13.31
CA LYS A 494 7.27 23.96 -13.80
C LYS A 494 6.02 23.30 -13.20
N ILE A 495 6.14 22.79 -11.98
CA ILE A 495 5.05 22.19 -11.20
C ILE A 495 4.80 23.08 -9.99
N ASN A 496 3.57 23.54 -9.81
CA ASN A 496 3.16 24.36 -8.68
C ASN A 496 2.57 23.49 -7.56
N GLN A 497 3.28 23.42 -6.43
CA GLN A 497 2.93 22.57 -5.30
C GLN A 497 1.56 22.90 -4.66
N THR A 498 1.02 24.12 -4.80
CA THR A 498 -0.25 24.50 -4.16
C THR A 498 -1.45 24.38 -5.09
N GLN A 499 -1.25 24.69 -6.37
CA GLN A 499 -2.34 24.73 -7.36
C GLN A 499 -2.51 23.40 -8.10
N ASP A 500 -1.41 22.71 -8.40
CA ASP A 500 -1.47 21.49 -9.20
C ASP A 500 -1.90 20.30 -8.33
N LYS A 501 -2.62 19.37 -8.96
CA LYS A 501 -2.92 18.05 -8.38
C LYS A 501 -1.74 17.14 -8.64
N ILE A 502 -0.90 16.93 -7.64
CA ILE A 502 0.35 16.17 -7.80
C ILE A 502 0.23 14.85 -7.04
N GLY A 503 0.46 13.74 -7.73
CA GLY A 503 0.59 12.42 -7.12
C GLY A 503 2.05 11.96 -7.14
N VAL A 504 2.63 11.71 -5.96
CA VAL A 504 4.00 11.20 -5.79
C VAL A 504 3.93 9.76 -5.28
N PHE A 505 4.43 8.82 -6.07
CA PHE A 505 4.43 7.39 -5.79
C PHE A 505 5.87 6.96 -5.58
N VAL A 506 6.18 6.34 -4.44
CA VAL A 506 7.51 5.77 -4.21
C VAL A 506 7.40 4.39 -3.61
N SER A 507 8.01 3.41 -4.26
CA SER A 507 8.12 2.02 -3.82
C SER A 507 9.56 1.71 -3.45
N ILE A 508 9.77 1.26 -2.21
CA ILE A 508 11.07 0.83 -1.70
C ILE A 508 11.03 -0.68 -1.53
N VAL A 509 11.92 -1.37 -2.21
CA VAL A 509 11.93 -2.83 -2.29
C VAL A 509 13.26 -3.35 -1.77
N SER A 510 13.24 -4.27 -0.80
CA SER A 510 14.44 -4.86 -0.19
C SER A 510 14.17 -6.21 0.48
N THR A 511 15.23 -6.96 0.77
CA THR A 511 15.18 -8.16 1.63
C THR A 511 14.86 -7.83 3.09
N LYS A 512 15.17 -6.61 3.54
CA LYS A 512 14.82 -6.07 4.86
C LYS A 512 14.36 -4.63 4.67
N ILE A 513 13.24 -4.24 5.27
CA ILE A 513 12.80 -2.84 5.28
C ILE A 513 13.03 -2.28 6.69
N PRO A 514 13.75 -1.15 6.84
CA PRO A 514 14.05 -0.56 8.14
C PRO A 514 12.87 0.27 8.67
N PHE A 515 11.78 -0.41 9.04
CA PHE A 515 10.64 0.23 9.69
C PHE A 515 11.00 0.75 11.08
N LYS A 516 10.55 1.96 11.43
CA LYS A 516 10.79 2.57 12.76
C LYS A 516 9.73 2.23 13.81
N GLY A 517 8.53 1.83 13.39
CA GLY A 517 7.44 1.41 14.28
C GLY A 517 7.10 -0.07 14.14
N THR A 518 6.50 -0.66 15.19
CA THR A 518 6.07 -2.07 15.20
C THR A 518 4.99 -2.36 14.16
N GLY A 519 4.14 -1.37 13.86
CA GLY A 519 3.08 -1.47 12.86
C GLY A 519 3.55 -1.43 11.41
N LYS A 520 4.85 -1.20 11.15
CA LYS A 520 5.44 -1.14 9.80
C LYS A 520 4.73 -0.15 8.85
N GLU A 521 4.52 1.06 9.35
CA GLU A 521 3.74 2.11 8.66
C GLU A 521 4.61 3.20 8.02
N TYR A 522 5.90 3.28 8.35
CA TYR A 522 6.79 4.25 7.75
C TYR A 522 8.26 3.83 7.83
N ILE A 523 9.06 4.40 6.94
CA ILE A 523 10.51 4.29 6.89
C ILE A 523 11.10 5.63 7.33
N GLY A 524 12.01 5.60 8.31
CA GLY A 524 12.63 6.81 8.86
C GLY A 524 13.58 7.50 7.86
N ASP A 525 13.75 8.81 8.04
CA ASP A 525 14.68 9.65 7.27
C ASP A 525 16.11 9.64 7.83
N ASP A 526 16.43 8.73 8.73
CA ASP A 526 17.75 8.57 9.35
C ASP A 526 18.73 7.78 8.47
N ILE A 527 18.23 7.05 7.47
CA ILE A 527 19.06 6.27 6.56
C ILE A 527 19.34 7.10 5.30
N SER A 528 20.54 7.65 5.25
CA SER A 528 20.96 8.61 4.23
C SER A 528 20.94 8.04 2.80
N GLU A 529 21.28 6.77 2.67
CA GLU A 529 21.38 6.01 1.42
C GLU A 529 20.00 5.89 0.77
N ILE A 530 19.01 5.44 1.55
CA ILE A 530 17.61 5.36 1.11
C ILE A 530 17.08 6.76 0.76
N ALA A 531 17.36 7.75 1.61
CA ALA A 531 16.82 9.09 1.41
C ALA A 531 17.40 9.79 0.16
N SER A 532 18.68 9.56 -0.13
CA SER A 532 19.35 10.00 -1.37
C SER A 532 18.79 9.30 -2.61
N ALA A 533 18.57 7.98 -2.53
CA ALA A 533 17.97 7.20 -3.61
C ALA A 533 16.53 7.65 -3.94
N VAL A 534 15.71 7.90 -2.91
CA VAL A 534 14.35 8.44 -3.06
C VAL A 534 14.37 9.81 -3.72
N LYS A 535 15.25 10.71 -3.26
CA LYS A 535 15.39 12.05 -3.84
C LYS A 535 15.74 11.95 -5.33
N THR A 536 16.75 11.17 -5.67
CA THR A 536 17.22 10.99 -7.04
C THR A 536 16.12 10.42 -7.93
N SER A 537 15.40 9.41 -7.46
CA SER A 537 14.31 8.76 -8.22
C SER A 537 13.14 9.71 -8.51
N ILE A 538 12.75 10.54 -7.53
CA ILE A 538 11.72 11.58 -7.74
C ILE A 538 12.22 12.64 -8.73
N GLN A 539 13.47 13.09 -8.60
CA GLN A 539 14.04 14.09 -9.52
C GLN A 539 14.04 13.60 -10.97
N GLN A 540 14.38 12.33 -11.23
CA GLN A 540 14.34 11.76 -12.57
C GLN A 540 12.93 11.79 -13.17
N CYS A 541 11.90 11.48 -12.38
CA CYS A 541 10.51 11.61 -12.81
C CYS A 541 10.13 13.06 -13.13
N CYS A 542 10.56 14.01 -12.30
CA CYS A 542 10.30 15.43 -12.51
C CYS A 542 11.00 15.99 -13.76
N VAL A 543 12.21 15.53 -14.08
CA VAL A 543 12.91 15.90 -15.33
C VAL A 543 12.13 15.41 -16.55
N GLN A 544 11.67 14.15 -16.54
CA GLN A 544 10.83 13.62 -17.62
C GLN A 544 9.51 14.40 -17.78
N LEU A 545 8.85 14.75 -16.66
CA LEU A 545 7.61 15.53 -16.69
C LEU A 545 7.83 16.95 -17.20
N LYS A 546 8.92 17.62 -16.79
CA LYS A 546 9.23 18.98 -17.23
C LYS A 546 9.22 19.10 -18.75
N SER A 547 9.86 18.17 -19.45
CA SER A 547 9.88 18.13 -20.92
C SER A 547 8.47 18.01 -21.51
N LYS A 548 7.61 17.17 -20.92
CA LYS A 548 6.22 17.02 -21.39
C LYS A 548 5.35 18.25 -21.05
N ILE A 549 5.55 18.87 -19.90
CA ILE A 549 4.79 20.06 -19.45
C ILE A 549 5.13 21.25 -20.35
N MET A 550 6.42 21.44 -20.66
CA MET A 550 6.86 22.50 -21.57
C MET A 550 6.26 22.34 -22.96
N ARG A 551 6.23 21.11 -23.51
CA ARG A 551 5.53 20.84 -24.79
C ARG A 551 4.05 21.22 -24.73
N LYS A 552 3.35 20.88 -23.64
CA LYS A 552 1.91 21.19 -23.47
C LYS A 552 1.67 22.70 -23.35
N ILE A 553 2.52 23.41 -22.63
CA ILE A 553 2.44 24.87 -22.48
C ILE A 553 2.67 25.55 -23.83
N GLN A 554 3.70 25.15 -24.57
CA GLN A 554 4.02 25.72 -25.87
C GLN A 554 2.92 25.46 -26.91
N ALA A 555 2.38 24.23 -26.97
CA ALA A 555 1.26 23.91 -27.85
C ALA A 555 0.02 24.76 -27.54
N ARG A 556 -0.23 25.05 -26.25
CA ARG A 556 -1.30 25.95 -25.83
C ARG A 556 -1.03 27.40 -26.23
N GLU A 557 0.20 27.88 -26.05
CA GLU A 557 0.61 29.24 -26.45
C GLU A 557 0.48 29.44 -27.97
N GLN A 558 0.88 28.46 -28.79
CA GLN A 558 0.66 28.46 -30.23
C GLN A 558 -0.84 28.54 -30.56
N GLN A 559 -1.66 27.68 -29.95
CA GLN A 559 -3.10 27.68 -30.19
C GLN A 559 -3.77 29.00 -29.77
N GLU A 560 -3.38 29.57 -28.63
CA GLU A 560 -3.87 30.88 -28.17
C GLU A 560 -3.40 32.01 -29.10
N ARG A 561 -2.15 31.97 -29.59
CA ARG A 561 -1.64 32.91 -30.59
C ARG A 561 -2.42 32.83 -31.90
N LYS A 562 -2.62 31.63 -32.47
CA LYS A 562 -3.43 31.43 -33.69
C LYS A 562 -4.85 31.96 -33.50
N ARG A 563 -5.48 31.65 -32.36
CA ARG A 563 -6.83 32.15 -32.03
C ARG A 563 -6.86 33.68 -31.94
N ASN A 564 -5.87 34.29 -31.30
CA ASN A 564 -5.78 35.74 -31.17
C ASN A 564 -5.55 36.41 -32.53
N LEU A 565 -4.61 35.90 -33.33
CA LEU A 565 -4.36 36.41 -34.69
C LEU A 565 -5.62 36.34 -35.54
N ASN A 566 -6.32 35.19 -35.54
CA ASN A 566 -7.58 35.01 -36.27
C ASN A 566 -8.67 36.00 -35.84
N LYS A 567 -8.71 36.38 -34.56
CA LYS A 567 -9.65 37.39 -34.06
C LYS A 567 -9.36 38.79 -34.61
N TYR A 568 -8.10 39.14 -34.86
CA TYR A 568 -7.69 40.46 -35.37
C TYR A 568 -7.71 40.56 -36.91
N ILE A 569 -7.84 39.43 -37.63
CA ILE A 569 -7.89 39.41 -39.10
C ILE A 569 -8.96 40.38 -39.66
N PRO A 570 -10.22 40.39 -39.19
CA PRO A 570 -11.25 41.27 -39.75
C PRO A 570 -10.96 42.75 -39.56
N ASP A 571 -10.35 43.12 -38.43
CA ASP A 571 -10.01 44.50 -38.07
C ASP A 571 -8.83 45.01 -38.90
N ALA A 572 -7.75 44.22 -38.95
CA ALA A 572 -6.57 44.53 -39.76
C ALA A 572 -6.93 44.63 -41.24
N THR A 573 -7.70 43.67 -41.73
CA THR A 573 -8.16 43.66 -43.12
C THR A 573 -9.07 44.84 -43.42
N GLY A 574 -9.96 45.21 -42.49
CA GLY A 574 -10.82 46.38 -42.63
C GLY A 574 -10.01 47.68 -42.73
N ALA A 575 -9.02 47.87 -41.86
CA ALA A 575 -8.14 49.04 -41.87
C ALA A 575 -7.31 49.13 -43.16
N ILE A 576 -6.67 48.03 -43.56
CA ILE A 576 -5.86 47.95 -44.79
C ILE A 576 -6.74 48.23 -46.02
N TYR A 577 -7.91 47.60 -46.11
CA TYR A 577 -8.82 47.79 -47.22
C TYR A 577 -9.34 49.23 -47.31
N ASN A 578 -9.66 49.88 -46.18
CA ASN A 578 -10.10 51.28 -46.16
C ASN A 578 -9.01 52.23 -46.69
N VAL A 579 -7.76 52.04 -46.27
CA VAL A 579 -6.62 52.82 -46.78
C VAL A 579 -6.44 52.58 -48.29
N LEU A 580 -6.45 51.33 -48.73
CA LEU A 580 -6.34 50.98 -50.16
C LEU A 580 -7.48 51.59 -50.99
N LYS A 581 -8.69 51.62 -50.44
CA LYS A 581 -9.87 52.24 -51.07
C LYS A 581 -9.71 53.75 -51.22
N GLU A 582 -9.25 54.46 -50.19
CA GLU A 582 -8.98 55.91 -50.27
C GLU A 582 -7.83 56.22 -51.23
N MET A 583 -6.76 55.42 -51.21
CA MET A 583 -5.64 55.56 -52.14
C MET A 583 -6.07 55.34 -53.60
N ALA A 584 -6.94 54.36 -53.87
CA ALA A 584 -7.48 54.10 -55.20
C ALA A 584 -8.36 55.27 -55.71
N LEU A 585 -9.18 55.86 -54.83
CA LEU A 585 -9.97 57.06 -55.15
C LEU A 585 -9.09 58.29 -55.43
N THR A 586 -8.02 58.45 -54.67
CA THR A 586 -7.06 59.56 -54.85
C THR A 586 -6.24 59.42 -56.13
N HIS A 587 -5.84 58.18 -56.46
CA HIS A 587 -5.14 57.86 -57.71
C HIS A 587 -6.02 58.12 -58.96
N ALA A 588 -7.33 57.85 -58.88
CA ALA A 588 -8.26 58.14 -59.97
C ALA A 588 -8.48 59.66 -60.20
N SER A 589 -8.28 60.49 -59.17
CA SER A 589 -8.54 61.94 -59.22
C SER A 589 -7.29 62.82 -59.42
N LYS A 590 -6.08 62.35 -59.08
CA LYS A 590 -4.82 63.08 -59.32
C LYS A 590 -3.75 62.16 -59.89
N ARG A 591 -3.04 62.64 -60.94
CA ARG A 591 -1.86 62.03 -61.58
C ARG A 591 -0.64 62.02 -60.63
N LYS A 592 -0.71 61.30 -59.51
CA LYS A 592 0.47 61.03 -58.67
C LYS A 592 1.15 59.77 -59.21
N ARG A 593 2.44 59.87 -59.57
CA ARG A 593 3.24 58.72 -60.03
C ARG A 593 3.50 57.78 -58.85
N TYR A 594 2.72 56.71 -58.76
CA TYR A 594 3.10 55.51 -58.00
C TYR A 594 4.01 54.64 -58.88
N LYS A 595 4.79 53.72 -58.27
CA LYS A 595 5.54 52.71 -59.02
C LYS A 595 4.56 51.79 -59.77
N ASP A 596 4.99 51.18 -60.87
CA ASP A 596 4.09 50.42 -61.77
C ASP A 596 3.35 49.27 -61.05
N GLU A 597 3.98 48.60 -60.09
CA GLU A 597 3.37 47.53 -59.29
C GLU A 597 2.24 48.02 -58.36
N ASP A 598 2.45 49.17 -57.70
CA ASP A 598 1.45 49.78 -56.81
C ASP A 598 0.23 50.28 -57.60
N ALA A 599 0.46 50.78 -58.82
CA ALA A 599 -0.59 51.24 -59.71
C ALA A 599 -1.48 50.09 -60.20
N GLU A 600 -0.92 48.90 -60.40
CA GLU A 600 -1.67 47.70 -60.77
C GLU A 600 -2.54 47.18 -59.61
N LEU A 601 -2.00 47.19 -58.38
CA LEU A 601 -2.74 46.84 -57.17
C LEU A 601 -3.96 47.74 -56.96
N LEU A 602 -3.77 49.07 -57.09
CA LEU A 602 -4.85 50.05 -56.93
C LEU A 602 -5.93 49.92 -58.03
N LYS A 603 -5.55 49.52 -59.25
CA LYS A 603 -6.50 49.18 -60.32
C LYS A 603 -7.31 47.92 -60.00
N LYS A 604 -6.70 46.90 -59.40
CA LYS A 604 -7.41 45.67 -58.98
C LYS A 604 -8.38 45.94 -57.82
N VAL A 605 -8.03 46.87 -56.92
CA VAL A 605 -8.94 47.35 -55.85
C VAL A 605 -10.12 48.14 -56.45
N SER A 606 -9.88 49.04 -57.41
CA SER A 606 -10.96 49.81 -58.05
C SER A 606 -11.90 48.94 -58.91
N ALA A 607 -11.36 47.89 -59.53
CA ALA A 607 -12.11 46.86 -60.27
C ALA A 607 -12.83 45.85 -59.35
N ARG A 608 -12.77 46.00 -58.02
CA ARG A 608 -13.33 45.07 -57.00
C ARG A 608 -12.81 43.63 -57.10
N LEU A 609 -11.65 43.42 -57.71
CA LEU A 609 -10.98 42.11 -57.76
C LEU A 609 -10.27 41.77 -56.44
N ILE A 610 -9.84 42.80 -55.70
CA ILE A 610 -9.34 42.67 -54.33
C ILE A 610 -10.42 43.22 -53.41
N THR A 611 -11.10 42.34 -52.68
CA THR A 611 -12.12 42.70 -51.69
C THR A 611 -11.59 42.53 -50.28
N LYS A 612 -12.35 43.03 -49.30
CA LYS A 612 -12.08 42.80 -47.88
C LYS A 612 -11.98 41.29 -47.58
N ASP A 613 -12.82 40.47 -48.21
CA ASP A 613 -12.84 39.02 -47.96
C ASP A 613 -11.60 38.33 -48.57
N THR A 614 -11.14 38.77 -49.75
CA THR A 614 -9.92 38.24 -50.38
C THR A 614 -8.67 38.51 -49.53
N LEU A 615 -8.58 39.71 -48.95
CA LEU A 615 -7.49 40.07 -48.04
C LEU A 615 -7.57 39.28 -46.72
N ALA A 616 -8.77 39.04 -46.20
CA ALA A 616 -8.97 38.28 -44.98
C ALA A 616 -8.57 36.81 -45.16
N GLU A 617 -8.94 36.22 -46.30
CA GLU A 617 -8.57 34.84 -46.65
C GLU A 617 -7.05 34.70 -46.83
N LYS A 618 -6.40 35.65 -47.52
CA LYS A 618 -4.94 35.65 -47.69
C LYS A 618 -4.20 35.81 -46.37
N LEU A 619 -4.68 36.68 -45.48
CA LEU A 619 -4.09 36.87 -44.16
C LEU A 619 -4.29 35.61 -43.29
N ALA A 620 -5.44 34.96 -43.38
CA ALA A 620 -5.71 33.70 -42.69
C ALA A 620 -4.76 32.58 -43.18
N GLN A 621 -4.62 32.40 -44.50
CA GLN A 621 -3.67 31.45 -45.09
C GLN A 621 -2.23 31.71 -44.61
N HIS A 622 -1.83 32.98 -44.54
CA HIS A 622 -0.49 33.33 -44.05
C HIS A 622 -0.30 32.99 -42.56
N VAL A 623 -1.30 33.25 -41.71
CA VAL A 623 -1.27 32.84 -40.30
C VAL A 623 -1.13 31.32 -40.18
N GLU A 624 -1.79 30.53 -41.03
CA GLU A 624 -1.65 29.08 -41.02
C GLU A 624 -0.28 28.59 -41.49
N GLN A 625 0.30 29.23 -42.51
CA GLN A 625 1.64 28.92 -42.99
C GLN A 625 2.71 29.19 -41.93
N VAL A 626 2.65 30.35 -41.27
CA VAL A 626 3.60 30.70 -40.20
C VAL A 626 3.51 29.73 -39.04
N ASP A 627 2.29 29.30 -38.67
CA ASP A 627 2.10 28.34 -37.58
C ASP A 627 2.66 26.96 -37.94
N TYR A 628 2.52 26.54 -39.21
CA TYR A 628 3.11 25.31 -39.74
C TYR A 628 4.65 25.36 -39.78
N GLU A 629 5.24 26.44 -40.28
CA GLU A 629 6.70 26.64 -40.30
C GLU A 629 7.29 26.62 -38.89
N MET A 630 6.66 27.32 -37.95
CA MET A 630 7.07 27.32 -36.54
C MET A 630 6.97 25.94 -35.89
N ALA A 631 5.95 25.15 -36.23
CA ALA A 631 5.83 23.77 -35.75
C ALA A 631 6.97 22.89 -36.30
N LEU A 632 7.37 23.09 -37.55
CA LEU A 632 8.45 22.37 -38.21
C LEU A 632 9.82 22.72 -37.60
N GLU A 633 10.10 24.02 -37.40
CA GLU A 633 11.32 24.49 -36.73
C GLU A 633 11.44 23.91 -35.31
N TYR A 634 10.33 23.85 -34.58
CA TYR A 634 10.31 23.26 -33.25
C TYR A 634 10.64 21.75 -33.26
N ALA A 635 10.08 20.99 -34.20
CA ALA A 635 10.40 19.57 -34.34
C ALA A 635 11.90 19.37 -34.58
N THR A 636 12.49 20.17 -35.47
CA THR A 636 13.94 20.11 -35.77
C THR A 636 14.83 20.50 -34.58
N GLN A 637 14.49 21.55 -33.82
CA GLN A 637 15.27 21.99 -32.65
C GLN A 637 15.17 21.05 -31.44
N SER A 638 14.04 20.39 -31.25
CA SER A 638 13.83 19.48 -30.12
C SER A 638 14.48 18.11 -30.30
N GLY A 639 15.22 17.89 -31.40
CA GLY A 639 15.81 16.59 -31.75
C GLY A 639 14.77 15.50 -32.00
N VAL A 640 13.49 15.87 -32.05
CA VAL A 640 12.41 15.01 -32.46
C VAL A 640 12.41 15.09 -33.98
N LYS A 641 13.20 14.22 -34.62
CA LYS A 641 12.73 13.73 -35.91
C LYS A 641 11.29 13.26 -35.65
N GLU A 642 10.32 13.83 -36.33
CA GLU A 642 9.20 13.00 -36.76
C GLU A 642 9.81 11.95 -37.68
N GLU A 643 10.49 10.96 -37.10
CA GLU A 643 10.56 9.68 -37.76
C GLU A 643 9.11 9.25 -37.94
N PRO A 644 8.72 8.79 -39.13
CA PRO A 644 7.44 8.12 -39.27
C PRO A 644 7.41 7.06 -38.18
N LYS A 645 6.51 7.24 -37.20
CA LYS A 645 6.38 6.34 -36.04
C LYS A 645 6.41 4.93 -36.57
N GLU A 646 7.36 4.12 -36.08
CA GLU A 646 7.50 2.73 -36.47
C GLU A 646 6.12 2.07 -36.44
N ALA A 647 5.75 1.46 -37.55
CA ALA A 647 4.57 0.61 -37.60
C ALA A 647 4.70 -0.40 -36.46
N ILE A 648 3.79 -0.34 -35.50
CA ILE A 648 3.73 -1.33 -34.42
C ILE A 648 3.21 -2.62 -35.07
N TYR A 649 4.13 -3.50 -35.45
CA TYR A 649 3.80 -4.84 -35.89
C TYR A 649 3.43 -5.66 -34.66
N ILE A 650 2.15 -5.93 -34.46
CA ILE A 650 1.73 -7.02 -33.58
C ILE A 650 1.94 -8.30 -34.39
N GLN A 651 2.97 -9.06 -34.03
CA GLN A 651 3.26 -10.33 -34.68
C GLN A 651 2.17 -11.34 -34.28
N SER A 652 1.48 -11.91 -35.28
CA SER A 652 0.58 -13.05 -35.08
C SER A 652 1.38 -14.21 -34.50
N LEU A 653 0.84 -14.85 -33.46
CA LEU A 653 1.41 -16.05 -32.83
C LEU A 653 1.39 -17.28 -33.75
N GLU A 654 0.68 -17.20 -34.88
CA GLU A 654 0.54 -18.30 -35.83
C GLU A 654 1.12 -17.89 -37.19
N ALA A 655 2.26 -18.48 -37.50
CA ALA A 655 2.88 -18.41 -38.81
C ALA A 655 2.13 -19.35 -39.76
N ASP A 656 1.12 -18.85 -40.47
CA ASP A 656 0.82 -19.32 -41.82
C ASP A 656 -0.14 -18.39 -42.61
N LYS A 657 0.40 -17.87 -43.73
CA LYS A 657 -0.23 -17.52 -45.03
C LYS A 657 -1.31 -16.42 -45.12
N ASN A 658 -0.83 -15.19 -45.39
CA ASN A 658 -1.16 -14.32 -46.53
C ASN A 658 -2.63 -14.12 -47.01
N GLN A 659 -3.61 -14.10 -46.13
CA GLN A 659 -4.88 -13.41 -46.42
C GLN A 659 -5.12 -12.30 -45.40
N PHE A 660 -5.02 -11.06 -45.85
CA PHE A 660 -5.40 -9.90 -45.05
C PHE A 660 -6.13 -8.86 -45.89
N ILE A 661 -7.01 -8.11 -45.24
CA ILE A 661 -7.73 -6.97 -45.80
C ILE A 661 -7.25 -5.71 -45.09
N ASP A 662 -6.79 -4.72 -45.87
CA ASP A 662 -6.37 -3.42 -45.36
C ASP A 662 -7.50 -2.39 -45.44
N PHE A 663 -7.95 -1.91 -44.29
CA PHE A 663 -8.82 -0.73 -44.19
C PHE A 663 -7.96 0.50 -43.95
N ARG A 664 -7.99 1.45 -44.89
CA ARG A 664 -7.19 2.69 -44.82
C ARG A 664 -8.05 3.87 -44.36
N SER A 665 -7.63 4.51 -43.28
CA SER A 665 -8.12 5.80 -42.79
C SER A 665 -6.97 6.82 -42.83
N PRO A 666 -7.24 8.14 -42.97
CA PRO A 666 -6.20 9.17 -42.87
C PRO A 666 -5.44 9.18 -41.53
N ILE A 667 -5.94 8.45 -40.53
CA ILE A 667 -5.46 8.46 -39.14
C ILE A 667 -4.81 7.11 -38.76
N PHE A 668 -5.14 6.01 -39.44
CA PHE A 668 -4.55 4.68 -39.21
C PHE A 668 -4.84 3.70 -40.36
N VAL A 669 -4.05 2.63 -40.46
CA VAL A 669 -4.32 1.47 -41.32
C VAL A 669 -4.66 0.28 -40.42
N PHE A 670 -5.83 -0.32 -40.65
CA PHE A 670 -6.27 -1.51 -39.92
C PHE A 670 -6.15 -2.71 -40.85
N ARG A 671 -5.24 -3.64 -40.52
CA ARG A 671 -5.04 -4.89 -41.27
C ARG A 671 -5.74 -6.03 -40.55
N LEU A 672 -6.82 -6.52 -41.14
CA LEU A 672 -7.54 -7.70 -40.66
C LEU A 672 -6.91 -8.94 -41.29
N PHE A 673 -6.29 -9.80 -40.49
CA PHE A 673 -5.88 -11.14 -40.92
C PHE A 673 -7.10 -12.07 -40.82
N GLN A 674 -7.36 -12.85 -41.87
CA GLN A 674 -8.51 -13.78 -41.92
C GLN A 674 -8.22 -15.10 -41.23
#